data_AF-A0AAU1BMM6-F1
#
_entry.id   AF-A0AAU1BMM6-F1
#
_cell.length_a   1.000
_cell.length_b   1.000
_cell.length_c   1.000
_cell.angle_alpha   90.00
_cell.angle_beta   90.00
_cell.angle_gamma   90.00
#
_symmetry.space_group_name_H-M   'P 1'
#
loop_
_entity.id
_entity.type
_entity.pdbx_description
1 polymer ?
#
loop_
_entity_poly.entity_id
_entity_poly.type
_entity_poly.pdbx_seq_one_letter_code
_entity_poly.pdbx_strand_id
1 'polypeptide(L)'
;MDTEGTHDARGTRSGAVPRPVVPPPRPALPPRPVEAPAAGPALGDWLRTPRAPAEPGLWRFGHKPRPDADPDRVPDRALLVGALVALLAATLVWSLWTNGYVPHSRVLLELFTPTQWWRYPRPPEAITAIEVYNSLFAALLIYVFGRMGNWLEVFRRYAVDCPQPERTLRTALAGGVAVWLVIGTSLFPFFFTVWSLFPLSWTTGNGDRAVATFVNYALYVLVGGAVLWPFAKAGDWLGHFRKRKADPAAQAPTPPTSVSSPADWPQLRAAGLGGAADRLVAEERSGRMNDVDCVRIRRAWASVKADPARLGAFTEAVAGQGARACLHPSGDRELPARAATHDLLTSQVRLGRYPDAERTPVARRGAGAAVDPAALGSSLLAVGPFGSGKTRHLVRPVVESLALQALAGKAAVVAVCAAGTPLGADDGYDVVIKPGDASSAYDLDLYGGTADPDEAAALLAEAFAGDIPEVDSRRAATALAQLLGPYRAAHGRFPAVPVLRELLDGSPGAMEELRASLDAEEHRSYHRELDARERQLGTPGDPGLALAARVAVLDRPAFEGFFDTTGETRPFSLRSLEHPLRVRVDVPERGHPEAAHLLTRLILAQFTAGAAARRDRSLFAFLAVDDATHAVTAESVRALQRLRNCNAGVLLTLRALGDVPEQLHTSLLGSVGCHMTFSGVTTWDGRLFAQAWGTEWVETTEVAKHTVFADQPLTRAVHALRKLVTGKAVTTDAVTVRKVERERWSASELAHQVPAGHAVLSLTTVKGEHAPPLLVDLRA
;
A
#
# COMPACT_ATOMS: atom_id res chain seq x y z
N MET A 1 39.13 -63.57 16.12
CA MET A 1 37.94 -63.27 16.93
C MET A 1 36.77 -63.20 15.96
N ASP A 2 36.27 -64.39 15.59
CA ASP A 2 34.91 -64.88 15.82
C ASP A 2 33.78 -63.87 15.56
N THR A 3 32.73 -64.10 14.76
CA THR A 3 32.09 -65.29 14.14
C THR A 3 30.98 -64.68 13.24
N GLU A 4 30.86 -64.98 11.93
CA GLU A 4 30.24 -66.18 11.31
C GLU A 4 28.70 -66.13 11.24
N GLY A 5 28.15 -66.37 10.03
CA GLY A 5 26.71 -66.41 9.78
C GLY A 5 26.31 -66.47 8.30
N THR A 6 26.84 -67.45 7.56
CA THR A 6 26.46 -67.84 6.18
C THR A 6 25.39 -68.94 6.20
N HIS A 7 24.75 -69.18 5.03
CA HIS A 7 23.87 -70.30 4.61
C HIS A 7 22.35 -70.00 4.61
N ASP A 8 21.56 -70.37 3.60
CA ASP A 8 21.82 -71.13 2.37
C ASP A 8 20.66 -70.92 1.37
N ALA A 9 20.98 -71.14 0.09
CA ALA A 9 20.03 -71.22 -1.01
C ALA A 9 19.54 -72.66 -1.21
N ARG A 10 18.25 -72.85 -1.54
CA ARG A 10 17.75 -73.91 -2.44
C ARG A 10 16.24 -73.79 -2.69
N GLY A 11 15.83 -73.88 -3.97
CA GLY A 11 14.45 -74.19 -4.32
C GLY A 11 13.96 -73.65 -5.66
N THR A 12 14.60 -74.01 -6.78
CA THR A 12 14.04 -73.83 -8.11
C THR A 12 12.89 -74.82 -8.35
N ARG A 13 11.71 -74.32 -8.75
CA ARG A 13 10.78 -75.07 -9.60
C ARG A 13 10.26 -74.19 -10.74
N SER A 14 10.39 -74.76 -11.93
CA SER A 14 10.00 -74.27 -13.24
C SER A 14 8.49 -74.17 -13.43
N GLY A 15 8.05 -73.15 -14.18
CA GLY A 15 6.89 -73.26 -15.07
C GLY A 15 5.78 -72.22 -14.86
N ALA A 16 5.85 -71.09 -15.56
CA ALA A 16 4.69 -70.43 -16.19
C ALA A 16 5.17 -69.23 -17.05
N VAL A 17 4.88 -69.28 -18.34
CA VAL A 17 5.02 -68.19 -19.34
C VAL A 17 3.95 -67.10 -19.05
N PRO A 18 4.19 -65.81 -19.36
CA PRO A 18 3.56 -64.70 -18.65
C PRO A 18 2.17 -64.33 -19.17
N ARG A 19 1.29 -63.88 -18.26
CA ARG A 19 0.09 -63.11 -18.62
C ARG A 19 0.47 -61.63 -18.80
N PRO A 20 -0.12 -60.91 -19.77
CA PRO A 20 0.18 -59.51 -19.98
C PRO A 20 -0.24 -58.70 -18.75
N VAL A 21 0.69 -57.86 -18.29
CA VAL A 21 0.47 -56.90 -17.20
C VAL A 21 -0.59 -55.91 -17.65
N VAL A 22 -1.73 -55.92 -16.98
CA VAL A 22 -2.73 -54.85 -17.05
C VAL A 22 -2.04 -53.57 -16.55
N PRO A 23 -2.14 -52.44 -17.28
CA PRO A 23 -1.50 -51.20 -16.84
C PRO A 23 -2.08 -50.76 -15.48
N PRO A 24 -1.25 -50.27 -14.55
CA PRO A 24 -1.74 -49.79 -13.26
C PRO A 24 -2.76 -48.66 -13.49
N PRO A 25 -3.80 -48.56 -12.65
CA PRO A 25 -4.74 -47.43 -12.72
C PRO A 25 -3.94 -46.13 -12.60
N ARG A 26 -4.18 -45.21 -13.54
CA ARG A 26 -3.58 -43.87 -13.54
C ARG A 26 -3.71 -43.28 -12.14
N PRO A 27 -2.64 -42.72 -11.55
CA PRO A 27 -2.77 -42.01 -10.29
C PRO A 27 -3.85 -40.94 -10.45
N ALA A 28 -4.79 -40.91 -9.52
CA ALA A 28 -5.83 -39.90 -9.48
C ALA A 28 -5.14 -38.53 -9.52
N LEU A 29 -5.55 -37.70 -10.48
CA LEU A 29 -5.13 -36.30 -10.56
C LEU A 29 -5.27 -35.70 -9.15
N PRO A 30 -4.27 -34.97 -8.64
CA PRO A 30 -4.39 -34.29 -7.36
C PRO A 30 -5.65 -33.42 -7.38
N PRO A 31 -6.39 -33.32 -6.25
CA PRO A 31 -7.58 -32.49 -6.19
C PRO A 31 -7.24 -31.08 -6.65
N ARG A 32 -8.07 -30.53 -7.55
CA ARG A 32 -7.99 -29.12 -7.95
C ARG A 32 -7.86 -28.25 -6.69
N PRO A 33 -6.94 -27.28 -6.65
CA PRO A 33 -6.88 -26.33 -5.55
C PRO A 33 -8.27 -25.72 -5.31
N VAL A 34 -8.73 -25.77 -4.06
CA VAL A 34 -10.10 -25.43 -3.63
C VAL A 34 -10.37 -23.92 -3.59
N GLU A 35 -9.40 -23.07 -3.96
CA GLU A 35 -9.59 -21.62 -4.03
C GLU A 35 -9.11 -21.08 -5.38
N ALA A 36 -9.93 -21.29 -6.43
CA ALA A 36 -10.01 -20.28 -7.48
C ALA A 36 -10.84 -19.12 -6.91
N PRO A 37 -10.38 -17.85 -7.00
CA PRO A 37 -11.20 -16.73 -6.55
C PRO A 37 -12.56 -16.78 -7.27
N ALA A 38 -13.63 -16.54 -6.53
CA ALA A 38 -15.00 -16.47 -7.06
C ALA A 38 -15.01 -15.57 -8.30
N ALA A 39 -15.76 -15.98 -9.34
CA ALA A 39 -15.90 -15.24 -10.59
C ALA A 39 -16.03 -13.74 -10.28
N GLY A 40 -15.06 -12.96 -10.78
CA GLY A 40 -14.97 -11.54 -10.48
C GLY A 40 -16.25 -10.79 -10.87
N PRO A 41 -16.43 -9.54 -10.37
CA PRO A 41 -17.58 -8.73 -10.76
C PRO A 41 -17.65 -8.62 -12.29
N ALA A 42 -18.87 -8.59 -12.83
CA ALA A 42 -19.07 -8.37 -14.26
C ALA A 42 -18.30 -7.12 -14.72
N LEU A 43 -17.76 -7.15 -15.94
CA LEU A 43 -16.85 -6.10 -16.43
C LEU A 43 -17.43 -4.69 -16.27
N GLY A 44 -18.73 -4.51 -16.51
CA GLY A 44 -19.41 -3.23 -16.32
C GLY A 44 -19.44 -2.73 -14.87
N ASP A 45 -19.58 -3.65 -13.90
CA ASP A 45 -19.52 -3.30 -12.48
C ASP A 45 -18.09 -2.96 -12.07
N TRP A 46 -17.11 -3.70 -12.60
CA TRP A 46 -15.69 -3.42 -12.38
C TRP A 46 -15.27 -2.05 -12.94
N LEU A 47 -15.83 -1.64 -14.09
CA LEU A 47 -15.60 -0.31 -14.69
C LEU A 47 -16.24 0.82 -13.89
N ARG A 48 -17.42 0.58 -13.30
CA ARG A 48 -18.17 1.58 -12.51
C ARG A 48 -17.73 1.68 -11.06
N THR A 49 -17.03 0.67 -10.56
CA THR A 49 -16.54 0.68 -9.18
C THR A 49 -15.55 1.83 -8.98
N PRO A 50 -15.77 2.70 -7.98
CA PRO A 50 -14.92 3.85 -7.75
C PRO A 50 -13.52 3.42 -7.31
N ARG A 51 -12.52 4.20 -7.74
CA ARG A 51 -11.10 4.06 -7.39
C ARG A 51 -10.65 5.38 -6.79
N ALA A 52 -10.68 5.48 -5.47
CA ALA A 52 -10.19 6.68 -4.80
C ALA A 52 -8.67 6.79 -5.03
N PRO A 53 -8.13 8.00 -5.31
CA PRO A 53 -6.70 8.22 -5.24
C PRO A 53 -6.26 7.91 -3.80
N ALA A 54 -5.38 6.94 -3.65
CA ALA A 54 -4.92 6.45 -2.36
C ALA A 54 -3.39 6.38 -2.36
N GLU A 55 -2.83 6.53 -1.16
CA GLU A 55 -1.41 6.37 -0.89
C GLU A 55 -0.88 5.01 -1.40
N PRO A 56 0.43 4.90 -1.63
CA PRO A 56 1.06 3.63 -2.02
C PRO A 56 0.71 2.51 -1.03
N GLY A 57 0.56 1.29 -1.56
CA GLY A 57 0.22 0.12 -0.76
C GLY A 57 -1.27 -0.14 -0.55
N LEU A 58 -2.15 0.82 -0.82
CA LEU A 58 -3.59 0.63 -0.70
C LEU A 58 -4.21 0.07 -1.98
N TRP A 59 -5.02 -0.98 -1.82
CA TRP A 59 -5.90 -1.49 -2.86
C TRP A 59 -7.01 -0.49 -3.15
N ARG A 60 -7.01 0.11 -4.35
CA ARG A 60 -7.91 1.23 -4.69
C ARG A 60 -9.31 0.79 -5.11
N PHE A 61 -9.43 -0.40 -5.69
CA PHE A 61 -10.70 -0.90 -6.21
C PHE A 61 -11.74 -1.04 -5.08
N GLY A 62 -12.76 -0.19 -5.10
CA GLY A 62 -13.83 -0.18 -4.11
C GLY A 62 -13.41 0.38 -2.73
N HIS A 63 -12.24 1.01 -2.62
CA HIS A 63 -11.77 1.56 -1.35
C HIS A 63 -12.62 2.74 -0.90
N LYS A 64 -13.08 2.69 0.35
CA LYS A 64 -13.75 3.79 1.03
C LYS A 64 -12.91 4.20 2.24
N PRO A 65 -12.36 5.41 2.28
CA PRO A 65 -11.57 5.85 3.42
C PRO A 65 -12.45 5.86 4.68
N ARG A 66 -11.97 5.25 5.76
CA ARG A 66 -12.61 5.42 7.07
C ARG A 66 -12.35 6.85 7.54
N PRO A 67 -13.37 7.61 8.01
CA PRO A 67 -13.16 8.94 8.54
C PRO A 67 -12.22 8.87 9.75
N ASP A 68 -11.21 9.75 9.78
CA ASP A 68 -10.28 9.82 10.90
C ASP A 68 -11.05 10.10 12.20
N ALA A 69 -10.93 9.19 13.15
CA ALA A 69 -11.44 9.42 14.49
C ALA A 69 -10.49 10.42 15.17
N ASP A 70 -10.92 11.67 15.29
CA ASP A 70 -10.20 12.74 15.98
C ASP A 70 -9.71 12.24 17.36
N PRO A 71 -8.39 12.05 17.56
CA PRO A 71 -7.84 11.48 18.79
C PRO A 71 -8.05 12.40 20.00
N ASP A 72 -8.29 13.70 19.79
CA ASP A 72 -8.56 14.68 20.84
C ASP A 72 -10.05 14.78 21.22
N ARG A 73 -10.90 13.93 20.62
CA ARG A 73 -12.34 13.94 20.86
C ARG A 73 -12.64 13.48 22.29
N VAL A 74 -13.10 14.42 23.11
CA VAL A 74 -13.56 14.13 24.47
C VAL A 74 -14.62 13.01 24.44
N PRO A 75 -14.43 11.92 25.21
CA PRO A 75 -15.36 10.81 25.26
C PRO A 75 -16.76 11.28 25.65
N ASP A 76 -17.80 10.75 25.01
CA ASP A 76 -19.20 11.17 25.24
C ASP A 76 -19.62 11.10 26.71
N ARG A 77 -19.15 10.07 27.43
CA ARG A 77 -19.40 9.92 28.86
C ARG A 77 -18.74 11.01 29.70
N ALA A 78 -17.51 11.41 29.37
CA ALA A 78 -16.79 12.44 30.09
C ALA A 78 -17.43 13.82 29.86
N LEU A 79 -17.86 14.11 28.63
CA LEU A 79 -18.55 15.34 28.27
C LEU A 79 -19.88 15.49 29.02
N LEU A 80 -20.74 14.46 29.00
CA LEU A 80 -22.05 14.50 29.65
C LEU A 80 -21.97 14.54 31.18
N VAL A 81 -21.03 13.79 31.78
CA VAL A 81 -20.81 13.81 33.23
C VAL A 81 -20.26 15.16 33.68
N GLY A 82 -19.32 15.74 32.92
CA GLY A 82 -18.78 17.08 33.21
C GLY A 82 -19.86 18.15 33.19
N ALA A 83 -20.74 18.11 32.18
CA ALA A 83 -21.88 19.01 32.06
C ALA A 83 -22.87 18.85 33.24
N LEU A 84 -23.25 17.61 33.58
CA LEU A 84 -24.16 17.31 34.68
C LEU A 84 -23.61 17.79 36.03
N VAL A 85 -22.32 17.54 36.32
CA VAL A 85 -21.67 17.99 37.56
C VAL A 85 -21.64 19.52 37.63
N ALA A 86 -21.34 20.19 36.52
CA ALA A 86 -21.37 21.65 36.46
C ALA A 86 -22.78 22.21 36.73
N LEU A 87 -23.83 21.56 36.22
CA LEU A 87 -25.23 21.95 36.49
C LEU A 87 -25.63 21.73 37.96
N LEU A 88 -25.24 20.61 38.55
CA LEU A 88 -25.52 20.34 39.97
C LEU A 88 -24.77 21.33 40.88
N ALA A 89 -23.52 21.63 40.56
CA ALA A 89 -22.73 22.62 41.29
C ALA A 89 -23.31 24.04 41.15
N ALA A 90 -23.71 24.43 39.94
CA ALA A 90 -24.41 25.67 39.66
C ALA A 90 -25.71 25.78 40.49
N THR A 91 -26.51 24.73 40.51
CA THR A 91 -27.78 24.68 41.26
C THR A 91 -27.55 24.75 42.76
N LEU A 92 -26.49 24.10 43.28
CA LEU A 92 -26.12 24.16 44.69
C LEU A 92 -25.67 25.56 45.10
N VAL A 93 -24.79 26.19 44.32
CA VAL A 93 -24.32 27.57 44.59
C VAL A 93 -25.47 28.55 44.53
N TRP A 94 -26.36 28.41 43.54
CA TRP A 94 -27.57 29.22 43.43
C TRP A 94 -28.50 29.03 44.63
N SER A 95 -28.73 27.78 45.05
CA SER A 95 -29.53 27.47 46.24
C SER A 95 -28.96 28.08 47.52
N LEU A 96 -27.64 28.02 47.71
CA LEU A 96 -26.97 28.64 48.86
C LEU A 96 -27.09 30.17 48.83
N TRP A 97 -27.05 30.77 47.63
CA TRP A 97 -27.25 32.20 47.43
C TRP A 97 -28.68 32.65 47.75
N THR A 98 -29.69 31.98 47.19
CA THR A 98 -31.10 32.35 47.38
C THR A 98 -31.60 32.10 48.80
N ASN A 99 -31.11 31.06 49.47
CA ASN A 99 -31.49 30.74 50.85
C ASN A 99 -30.69 31.55 51.90
N GLY A 100 -29.80 32.46 51.47
CA GLY A 100 -29.09 33.37 52.38
C GLY A 100 -27.99 32.72 53.22
N TYR A 101 -27.51 31.53 52.84
CA TYR A 101 -26.40 30.85 53.53
C TYR A 101 -25.04 31.47 53.23
N VAL A 102 -24.94 32.33 52.21
CA VAL A 102 -23.72 33.08 51.88
C VAL A 102 -23.68 34.36 52.74
N PRO A 103 -22.79 34.44 53.75
CA PRO A 103 -22.65 35.64 54.58
C PRO A 103 -22.20 36.81 53.71
N HIS A 104 -22.68 38.01 53.99
CA HIS A 104 -22.28 39.24 53.30
C HIS A 104 -22.60 39.29 51.78
N SER A 105 -23.47 38.39 51.28
CA SER A 105 -23.89 38.36 49.87
C SER A 105 -24.46 39.68 49.36
N ARG A 106 -25.00 40.54 50.23
CA ARG A 106 -25.59 41.84 49.85
C ARG A 106 -24.67 43.04 50.06
N VAL A 107 -23.45 42.84 50.58
CA VAL A 107 -22.53 43.95 50.92
C VAL A 107 -22.19 44.79 49.69
N LEU A 108 -22.00 44.17 48.53
CA LEU A 108 -21.76 44.91 47.29
C LEU A 108 -22.98 45.77 46.90
N LEU A 109 -24.19 45.28 47.10
CA LEU A 109 -25.41 46.03 46.79
C LEU A 109 -25.65 47.15 47.81
N GLU A 110 -25.41 46.90 49.09
CA GLU A 110 -25.51 47.87 50.18
C GLU A 110 -24.48 49.02 50.06
N LEU A 111 -23.32 48.74 49.46
CA LEU A 111 -22.27 49.75 49.22
C LEU A 111 -22.68 50.80 48.17
N PHE A 112 -23.48 50.42 47.17
CA PHE A 112 -23.88 51.30 46.06
C PHE A 112 -25.31 51.83 46.18
N THR A 113 -26.05 51.50 47.24
CA THR A 113 -27.45 51.90 47.43
C THR A 113 -27.66 52.72 48.71
N PRO A 114 -28.62 53.67 48.74
CA PRO A 114 -28.90 54.47 49.93
C PRO A 114 -29.26 53.61 51.15
N THR A 115 -28.71 53.93 52.32
CA THR A 115 -28.96 53.18 53.58
C THR A 115 -30.45 53.10 53.97
N GLN A 116 -31.25 54.08 53.53
CA GLN A 116 -32.70 54.13 53.71
C GLN A 116 -33.48 53.02 52.98
N TRP A 117 -32.91 52.41 51.93
CA TRP A 117 -33.53 51.30 51.18
C TRP A 117 -33.63 49.99 51.98
N TRP A 118 -32.82 49.88 53.04
CA TRP A 118 -32.69 48.67 53.85
C TRP A 118 -33.55 48.70 55.12
N ARG A 119 -34.33 49.77 55.35
CA ARG A 119 -35.33 49.86 56.42
C ARG A 119 -36.64 49.17 56.01
N TYR A 120 -37.38 48.65 56.98
CA TYR A 120 -38.68 48.01 56.75
C TYR A 120 -39.82 49.03 56.93
N PRO A 121 -40.82 49.09 56.03
CA PRO A 121 -40.97 48.35 54.77
C PRO A 121 -40.01 48.87 53.67
N ARG A 122 -39.50 47.96 52.83
CA ARG A 122 -38.57 48.32 51.75
C ARG A 122 -39.29 49.06 50.63
N PRO A 123 -38.71 50.15 50.08
CA PRO A 123 -39.30 50.85 48.95
C PRO A 123 -39.19 50.00 47.66
N PRO A 124 -40.07 50.20 46.66
CA PRO A 124 -40.08 49.42 45.41
C PRO A 124 -38.72 49.41 44.68
N GLU A 125 -37.97 50.51 44.74
CA GLU A 125 -36.65 50.66 44.15
C GLU A 125 -35.63 49.69 44.76
N ALA A 126 -35.73 49.43 46.07
CA ALA A 126 -34.87 48.49 46.77
C ALA A 126 -35.17 47.04 46.36
N ILE A 127 -36.44 46.71 46.10
CA ILE A 127 -36.85 45.38 45.62
C ILE A 127 -36.30 45.15 44.21
N THR A 128 -36.46 46.13 43.31
CA THR A 128 -35.90 46.08 41.95
C THR A 128 -34.39 45.91 41.96
N ALA A 129 -33.67 46.63 42.83
CA ALA A 129 -32.21 46.53 42.94
C ALA A 129 -31.74 45.13 43.38
N ILE A 130 -32.48 44.46 44.28
CA ILE A 130 -32.19 43.08 44.71
C ILE A 130 -32.40 42.10 43.55
N GLU A 131 -33.48 42.25 42.78
CA GLU A 131 -33.77 41.40 41.61
C GLU A 131 -32.70 41.54 40.52
N VAL A 132 -32.30 42.78 40.19
CA VAL A 132 -31.22 43.05 39.24
C VAL A 132 -29.90 42.42 39.70
N TYR A 133 -29.55 42.56 40.98
CA TYR A 133 -28.33 42.00 41.55
C TYR A 133 -28.31 40.47 41.49
N ASN A 134 -29.42 39.82 41.86
CA ASN A 134 -29.56 38.38 41.77
C ASN A 134 -29.51 37.89 40.32
N SER A 135 -30.05 38.66 39.36
CA SER A 135 -29.97 38.33 37.92
C SER A 135 -28.54 38.41 37.39
N LEU A 136 -27.77 39.43 37.79
CA LEU A 136 -26.36 39.54 37.42
C LEU A 136 -25.55 38.36 37.97
N PHE A 137 -25.81 37.96 39.22
CA PHE A 137 -25.16 36.80 39.82
C PHE A 137 -25.56 35.49 39.12
N ALA A 138 -26.85 35.30 38.80
CA ALA A 138 -27.33 34.16 38.03
C ALA A 138 -26.66 34.10 36.63
N ALA A 139 -26.53 35.23 35.94
CA ALA A 139 -25.87 35.31 34.64
C ALA A 139 -24.38 34.94 34.74
N LEU A 140 -23.68 35.44 35.76
CA LEU A 140 -22.29 35.09 36.03
C LEU A 140 -22.13 33.58 36.30
N LEU A 141 -23.02 33.01 37.08
CA LEU A 141 -23.02 31.60 37.42
C LEU A 141 -23.28 30.72 36.18
N ILE A 142 -24.27 31.07 35.35
CA ILE A 142 -24.53 30.40 34.06
C ILE A 142 -23.29 30.50 33.15
N TYR A 143 -22.61 31.66 33.10
CA TYR A 143 -21.41 31.84 32.29
C TYR A 143 -20.23 30.97 32.77
N VAL A 144 -19.91 31.02 34.07
CA VAL A 144 -18.78 30.29 34.66
C VAL A 144 -19.00 28.78 34.57
N PHE A 145 -20.16 28.29 35.03
CA PHE A 145 -20.47 26.85 35.00
C PHE A 145 -20.82 26.34 33.60
N GLY A 146 -21.37 27.19 32.72
CA GLY A 146 -21.54 26.90 31.31
C GLY A 146 -20.21 26.63 30.61
N ARG A 147 -19.19 27.44 30.91
CA ARG A 147 -17.83 27.27 30.40
C ARG A 147 -17.11 26.07 31.03
N MET A 148 -17.19 25.90 32.35
CA MET A 148 -16.55 24.76 33.03
C MET A 148 -17.15 23.40 32.63
N GLY A 149 -18.46 23.35 32.34
CA GLY A 149 -19.16 22.13 31.93
C GLY A 149 -19.12 21.84 30.42
N ASN A 150 -18.44 22.67 29.61
CA ASN A 150 -18.44 22.58 28.14
C ASN A 150 -19.86 22.47 27.54
N TRP A 151 -20.85 23.16 28.12
CA TRP A 151 -22.26 23.08 27.71
C TRP A 151 -22.49 23.51 26.26
N LEU A 152 -21.63 24.37 25.71
CA LEU A 152 -21.66 24.76 24.29
C LEU A 152 -21.34 23.57 23.37
N GLU A 153 -20.37 22.73 23.75
CA GLU A 153 -19.96 21.56 22.97
C GLU A 153 -21.01 20.44 23.09
N VAL A 154 -21.64 20.29 24.26
CA VAL A 154 -22.81 19.42 24.44
C VAL A 154 -23.95 19.84 23.52
N PHE A 155 -24.27 21.15 23.49
CA PHE A 155 -25.33 21.68 22.64
C PHE A 155 -25.02 21.48 21.14
N ARG A 156 -23.78 21.76 20.72
CA ARG A 156 -23.34 21.53 19.34
C ARG A 156 -23.48 20.05 18.94
N ARG A 157 -22.90 19.15 19.73
CA ARG A 157 -22.82 17.72 19.39
C ARG A 157 -24.16 16.99 19.46
N TYR A 158 -25.02 17.32 20.44
CA TYR A 158 -26.27 16.60 20.66
C TYR A 158 -27.50 17.27 20.06
N ALA A 159 -27.48 18.59 19.84
CA ALA A 159 -28.62 19.32 19.27
C ALA A 159 -28.36 19.85 17.84
N VAL A 160 -27.12 20.21 17.49
CA VAL A 160 -26.81 20.86 16.19
C VAL A 160 -26.26 19.88 15.14
N ASP A 161 -25.38 18.95 15.52
CA ASP A 161 -24.66 18.05 14.59
C ASP A 161 -25.50 16.84 14.13
N CYS A 162 -26.81 16.87 14.35
CA CYS A 162 -27.73 15.81 13.92
C CYS A 162 -28.29 16.08 12.51
N PRO A 163 -28.61 15.04 11.72
CA PRO A 163 -29.31 15.21 10.46
C PRO A 163 -30.71 15.81 10.68
N GLN A 164 -31.23 16.55 9.70
CA GLN A 164 -32.65 16.98 9.70
C GLN A 164 -33.53 15.72 9.54
N PRO A 165 -34.66 15.57 10.26
CA PRO A 165 -35.36 16.56 11.09
C PRO A 165 -34.96 16.61 12.57
N GLU A 166 -34.08 15.71 13.03
CA GLU A 166 -33.75 15.59 14.46
C GLU A 166 -33.12 16.86 15.04
N ARG A 167 -32.30 17.56 14.26
CA ARG A 167 -31.74 18.87 14.63
C ARG A 167 -32.81 19.88 15.03
N THR A 168 -33.88 20.00 14.25
CA THR A 168 -34.98 20.94 14.50
C THR A 168 -35.74 20.55 15.76
N LEU A 169 -36.02 19.25 15.94
CA LEU A 169 -36.72 18.74 17.13
C LEU A 169 -35.91 18.98 18.41
N ARG A 170 -34.61 18.64 18.41
CA ARG A 170 -33.76 18.73 19.61
C ARG A 170 -33.45 20.18 19.98
N THR A 171 -33.23 21.05 19.00
CA THR A 171 -33.08 22.49 19.26
C THR A 171 -34.39 23.14 19.72
N ALA A 172 -35.55 22.68 19.23
CA ALA A 172 -36.86 23.14 19.72
C ALA A 172 -37.13 22.70 21.16
N LEU A 173 -36.79 21.45 21.51
CA LEU A 173 -36.90 20.94 22.87
C LEU A 173 -35.97 21.68 23.83
N ALA A 174 -34.70 21.91 23.43
CA ALA A 174 -33.75 22.69 24.21
C ALA A 174 -34.20 24.15 24.40
N GLY A 175 -34.71 24.79 23.34
CA GLY A 175 -35.28 26.14 23.41
C GLY A 175 -36.51 26.20 24.31
N GLY A 176 -37.39 25.19 24.25
CA GLY A 176 -38.56 25.09 25.12
C GLY A 176 -38.20 24.95 26.60
N VAL A 177 -37.19 24.13 26.93
CA VAL A 177 -36.66 24.01 28.30
C VAL A 177 -36.05 25.33 28.77
N ALA A 178 -35.29 26.03 27.91
CA ALA A 178 -34.72 27.34 28.24
C ALA A 178 -35.81 28.39 28.53
N VAL A 179 -36.87 28.44 27.72
CA VAL A 179 -38.02 29.31 27.95
C VAL A 179 -38.75 28.93 29.25
N TRP A 180 -38.94 27.64 29.52
CA TRP A 180 -39.56 27.16 30.75
C TRP A 180 -38.74 27.54 32.00
N LEU A 181 -37.40 27.47 31.94
CA LEU A 181 -36.52 27.88 33.04
C LEU A 181 -36.53 29.40 33.29
N VAL A 182 -36.68 30.21 32.24
CA VAL A 182 -36.69 31.69 32.36
C VAL A 182 -38.06 32.22 32.77
N ILE A 183 -39.14 31.62 32.26
CA ILE A 183 -40.51 32.13 32.40
C ILE A 183 -41.36 31.29 33.36
N GLY A 184 -41.25 29.97 33.26
CA GLY A 184 -42.11 29.02 33.99
C GLY A 184 -41.64 28.70 35.41
N THR A 185 -40.35 28.88 35.69
CA THR A 185 -39.79 28.68 37.03
C THR A 185 -39.35 30.00 37.63
N SER A 186 -39.74 30.29 38.87
CA SER A 186 -39.15 31.38 39.68
C SER A 186 -37.71 31.08 40.12
N LEU A 187 -37.05 30.10 39.48
CA LEU A 187 -35.69 29.68 39.77
C LEU A 187 -34.68 30.77 39.44
N PHE A 188 -34.91 31.57 38.39
CA PHE A 188 -34.03 32.70 38.06
C PHE A 188 -34.82 34.02 38.03
N PRO A 189 -34.24 35.13 38.54
CA PRO A 189 -34.91 36.41 38.68
C PRO A 189 -34.92 37.24 37.37
N PHE A 190 -34.49 36.65 36.24
CA PHE A 190 -34.40 37.35 34.96
C PHE A 190 -35.74 37.93 34.52
N PHE A 191 -36.82 37.15 34.66
CA PHE A 191 -38.15 37.58 34.30
C PHE A 191 -38.62 38.74 35.19
N PHE A 192 -38.42 38.64 36.50
CA PHE A 192 -38.76 39.71 37.46
C PHE A 192 -37.92 40.98 37.23
N THR A 193 -36.67 40.84 36.81
CA THR A 193 -35.80 41.97 36.48
C THR A 193 -36.31 42.69 35.24
N VAL A 194 -36.61 41.95 34.16
CA VAL A 194 -37.20 42.56 32.95
C VAL A 194 -38.56 43.18 33.27
N TRP A 195 -39.38 42.52 34.08
CA TRP A 195 -40.66 43.05 34.55
C TRP A 195 -40.52 44.36 35.34
N SER A 196 -39.49 44.45 36.19
CA SER A 196 -39.24 45.62 37.05
C SER A 196 -38.77 46.88 36.30
N LEU A 197 -38.33 46.73 35.04
CA LEU A 197 -37.96 47.84 34.17
C LEU A 197 -39.19 48.55 33.57
N PHE A 198 -40.38 47.95 33.64
CA PHE A 198 -41.61 48.56 33.16
C PHE A 198 -42.36 49.26 34.30
N PRO A 199 -42.91 50.48 34.07
CA PRO A 199 -43.69 51.18 35.09
C PRO A 199 -44.85 50.32 35.59
N LEU A 200 -45.05 50.31 36.92
CA LEU A 200 -46.20 49.63 37.57
C LEU A 200 -47.55 50.08 36.99
N SER A 201 -47.65 51.33 36.50
CA SER A 201 -48.85 51.86 35.84
C SER A 201 -49.20 51.14 34.53
N TRP A 202 -48.21 50.58 33.82
CA TRP A 202 -48.41 49.85 32.57
C TRP A 202 -48.81 48.40 32.81
N THR A 203 -48.21 47.74 33.82
CA THR A 203 -48.48 46.33 34.15
C THR A 203 -49.79 46.14 34.93
N THR A 204 -50.26 47.19 35.62
CA THR A 204 -51.58 47.24 36.28
C THR A 204 -52.68 47.86 35.41
N GLY A 205 -52.33 48.32 34.20
CA GLY A 205 -53.27 48.88 33.22
C GLY A 205 -53.99 50.14 33.68
N ASN A 206 -53.47 50.84 34.68
CA ASN A 206 -54.10 52.01 35.30
C ASN A 206 -55.58 51.75 35.72
N GLY A 207 -55.89 50.51 36.13
CA GLY A 207 -57.24 50.06 36.51
C GLY A 207 -58.01 49.29 35.42
N ASP A 208 -57.53 49.28 34.18
CA ASP A 208 -58.10 48.49 33.09
C ASP A 208 -57.44 47.11 32.99
N ARG A 209 -58.23 46.06 33.30
CA ARG A 209 -57.79 44.67 33.25
C ARG A 209 -57.38 44.23 31.84
N ALA A 210 -58.00 44.76 30.79
CA ALA A 210 -57.71 44.36 29.41
C ALA A 210 -56.31 44.83 28.99
N VAL A 211 -55.97 46.08 29.29
CA VAL A 211 -54.66 46.68 28.99
C VAL A 211 -53.55 45.98 29.79
N ALA A 212 -53.77 45.76 31.10
CA ALA A 212 -52.83 45.03 31.95
C ALA A 212 -52.55 43.62 31.39
N THR A 213 -53.61 42.89 31.02
CA THR A 213 -53.50 41.54 30.47
C THR A 213 -52.72 41.53 29.15
N PHE A 214 -53.02 42.48 28.25
CA PHE A 214 -52.32 42.60 26.97
C PHE A 214 -50.82 42.88 27.15
N VAL A 215 -50.47 43.86 27.99
CA VAL A 215 -49.06 44.23 28.25
C VAL A 215 -48.30 43.05 28.84
N ASN A 216 -48.91 42.33 29.78
CA ASN A 216 -48.27 41.19 30.42
C ASN A 216 -48.03 40.04 29.42
N TYR A 217 -49.03 39.66 28.61
CA TYR A 217 -48.84 38.63 27.58
C TYR A 217 -47.85 39.06 26.50
N ALA A 218 -47.85 40.33 26.09
CA ALA A 218 -46.88 40.86 25.14
C ALA A 218 -45.45 40.74 25.67
N LEU A 219 -45.24 41.01 26.97
CA LEU A 219 -43.94 40.87 27.62
C LEU A 219 -43.50 39.40 27.69
N TYR A 220 -44.40 38.48 28.05
CA TYR A 220 -44.13 37.03 28.02
C TYR A 220 -43.71 36.55 26.63
N VAL A 221 -44.41 37.00 25.58
CA VAL A 221 -44.09 36.64 24.19
C VAL A 221 -42.74 37.23 23.75
N LEU A 222 -42.43 38.47 24.13
CA LEU A 222 -41.18 39.14 23.77
C LEU A 222 -39.99 38.45 24.43
N VAL A 223 -40.05 38.22 25.75
CA VAL A 223 -38.98 37.54 26.49
C VAL A 223 -38.82 36.10 26.01
N GLY A 224 -39.93 35.37 25.83
CA GLY A 224 -39.92 34.01 25.30
C GLY A 224 -39.32 33.93 23.90
N GLY A 225 -39.69 34.87 23.02
CA GLY A 225 -39.15 34.99 21.67
C GLY A 225 -37.66 35.29 21.65
N ALA A 226 -37.19 36.19 22.52
CA ALA A 226 -35.77 36.55 22.64
C ALA A 226 -34.91 35.35 23.08
N VAL A 227 -35.39 34.55 24.04
CA VAL A 227 -34.71 33.33 24.51
C VAL A 227 -34.72 32.23 23.44
N LEU A 228 -35.79 32.12 22.67
CA LEU A 228 -35.97 31.07 21.66
C LEU A 228 -35.20 31.36 20.35
N TRP A 229 -34.97 32.64 20.02
CA TRP A 229 -34.27 33.08 18.82
C TRP A 229 -32.91 32.40 18.54
N PRO A 230 -31.96 32.31 19.50
CA PRO A 230 -30.68 31.66 19.24
C PRO A 230 -30.82 30.16 18.93
N PHE A 231 -31.79 29.47 19.54
CA PHE A 231 -32.08 28.06 19.28
C PHE A 231 -32.72 27.86 17.90
N ALA A 232 -33.62 28.75 17.49
CA ALA A 232 -34.24 28.73 16.18
C ALA A 232 -33.21 28.95 15.06
N LYS A 233 -32.23 29.84 15.29
CA LYS A 233 -31.11 30.06 14.37
C LYS A 233 -30.17 28.85 14.31
N ALA A 234 -29.83 28.25 15.45
CA ALA A 234 -28.96 27.06 15.50
C ALA A 234 -29.61 25.82 14.86
N GLY A 235 -30.94 25.68 14.94
CA GLY A 235 -31.69 24.55 14.40
C GLY A 235 -32.15 24.67 12.94
N ASP A 236 -31.89 25.81 12.27
CA ASP A 236 -32.42 26.15 10.93
C ASP A 236 -33.92 25.82 10.77
N TRP A 237 -34.74 26.30 11.71
CA TRP A 237 -36.18 25.97 11.72
C TRP A 237 -36.87 26.54 10.47
N LEU A 238 -36.47 27.74 10.05
CA LEU A 238 -37.01 28.40 8.85
C LEU A 238 -36.69 27.62 7.57
N GLY A 239 -35.49 27.06 7.42
CA GLY A 239 -35.13 26.20 6.30
C GLY A 239 -35.92 24.89 6.28
N HIS A 240 -36.15 24.29 7.45
CA HIS A 240 -36.98 23.08 7.57
C HIS A 240 -38.44 23.34 7.20
N PHE A 241 -39.07 24.40 7.73
CA PHE A 241 -40.45 24.75 7.41
C PHE A 241 -40.62 25.20 5.95
N ARG A 242 -39.61 25.87 5.35
CA ARG A 242 -39.62 26.20 3.92
C ARG A 242 -39.53 24.96 3.02
N LYS A 243 -38.68 23.98 3.36
CA LYS A 243 -38.59 22.71 2.63
C LYS A 243 -39.87 21.88 2.72
N ARG A 244 -40.60 21.95 3.84
CA ARG A 244 -41.86 21.25 4.04
C ARG A 244 -43.06 21.90 3.34
N LYS A 245 -42.94 23.18 2.98
CA LYS A 245 -43.94 23.98 2.26
C LYS A 245 -43.68 24.05 0.74
N ALA A 246 -42.51 23.58 0.29
CA ALA A 246 -42.25 23.32 -1.12
C ALA A 246 -42.88 21.97 -1.49
N ASP A 247 -43.75 21.96 -2.49
CA ASP A 247 -44.48 20.78 -2.95
C ASP A 247 -43.54 19.58 -3.24
N PRO A 248 -43.95 18.34 -2.89
CA PRO A 248 -43.21 17.12 -3.22
C PRO A 248 -43.13 16.85 -4.75
N ALA A 249 -43.77 17.66 -5.59
CA ALA A 249 -43.76 17.55 -7.04
C ALA A 249 -42.55 18.23 -7.72
N ALA A 250 -41.74 19.02 -7.01
CA ALA A 250 -40.58 19.73 -7.58
C ALA A 250 -39.21 19.08 -7.25
N GLN A 251 -39.21 17.93 -6.58
CA GLN A 251 -38.01 17.13 -6.32
C GLN A 251 -38.22 15.67 -6.75
N ALA A 252 -38.53 15.47 -8.04
CA ALA A 252 -37.93 14.32 -8.69
C ALA A 252 -36.41 14.53 -8.63
N PRO A 253 -35.60 13.56 -8.18
CA PRO A 253 -34.16 13.67 -8.34
C PRO A 253 -33.92 13.86 -9.83
N THR A 254 -33.46 15.04 -10.22
CA THR A 254 -32.77 15.19 -11.50
C THR A 254 -31.73 14.08 -11.48
N PRO A 255 -31.77 13.10 -12.41
CA PRO A 255 -30.74 12.08 -12.45
C PRO A 255 -29.42 12.83 -12.45
N PRO A 256 -28.46 12.47 -11.58
CA PRO A 256 -27.17 13.15 -11.57
C PRO A 256 -26.72 13.18 -13.03
N THR A 257 -26.50 14.39 -13.57
CA THR A 257 -25.93 14.60 -14.91
C THR A 257 -24.91 13.51 -15.11
N SER A 258 -25.23 12.57 -16.00
CA SER A 258 -24.57 11.27 -16.09
C SER A 258 -23.08 11.51 -16.07
N VAL A 259 -22.42 11.27 -14.94
CA VAL A 259 -20.96 11.23 -14.89
C VAL A 259 -20.64 10.13 -15.88
N SER A 260 -20.13 10.51 -17.06
CA SER A 260 -19.96 9.60 -18.18
C SER A 260 -19.24 8.38 -17.64
N SER A 261 -19.89 7.22 -17.66
CA SER A 261 -19.32 6.05 -17.02
C SER A 261 -17.99 5.77 -17.71
N PRO A 262 -16.93 5.36 -16.98
CA PRO A 262 -15.73 4.86 -17.63
C PRO A 262 -16.02 3.75 -18.66
N ALA A 263 -17.14 3.04 -18.50
CA ALA A 263 -17.66 2.04 -19.43
C ALA A 263 -18.14 2.60 -20.77
N ASP A 264 -18.57 3.88 -20.84
CA ASP A 264 -19.12 4.48 -22.06
C ASP A 264 -18.05 4.99 -23.04
N TRP A 265 -16.77 4.72 -22.76
CA TRP A 265 -15.62 5.17 -23.54
C TRP A 265 -15.65 6.67 -23.88
N PRO A 266 -15.81 7.57 -22.88
CA PRO A 266 -15.98 9.01 -23.13
C PRO A 266 -14.81 9.63 -23.90
N GLN A 267 -13.61 9.07 -23.76
CA GLN A 267 -12.41 9.52 -24.47
C GLN A 267 -12.49 9.27 -25.99
N LEU A 268 -13.11 8.17 -26.43
CA LEU A 268 -13.30 7.87 -27.85
C LEU A 268 -14.44 8.72 -28.42
N ARG A 269 -15.53 8.89 -27.65
CA ARG A 269 -16.65 9.75 -28.05
C ARG A 269 -16.22 11.21 -28.21
N ALA A 270 -15.42 11.73 -27.28
CA ALA A 270 -14.87 13.08 -27.35
C ALA A 270 -13.96 13.28 -28.57
N ALA A 271 -13.34 12.21 -29.10
CA ALA A 271 -12.54 12.25 -30.32
C ALA A 271 -13.35 12.01 -31.61
N GLY A 272 -14.69 12.00 -31.54
CA GLY A 272 -15.57 11.77 -32.70
C GLY A 272 -15.73 10.29 -33.08
N LEU A 273 -15.12 9.35 -32.35
CA LEU A 273 -15.20 7.91 -32.62
C LEU A 273 -16.41 7.25 -31.92
N GLY A 274 -17.59 7.85 -32.08
CA GLY A 274 -18.83 7.37 -31.45
C GLY A 274 -19.18 5.92 -31.82
N GLY A 275 -19.09 5.57 -33.11
CA GLY A 275 -19.40 4.21 -33.58
C GLY A 275 -18.45 3.13 -33.02
N ALA A 276 -17.16 3.44 -32.89
CA ALA A 276 -16.20 2.53 -32.26
C ALA A 276 -16.49 2.37 -30.76
N ALA A 277 -16.85 3.45 -30.07
CA ALA A 277 -17.27 3.40 -28.67
C ALA A 277 -18.54 2.55 -28.48
N ASP A 278 -19.55 2.72 -29.34
CA ASP A 278 -20.80 1.96 -29.29
C ASP A 278 -20.57 0.46 -29.52
N ARG A 279 -19.65 0.11 -30.45
CA ARG A 279 -19.24 -1.28 -30.67
C ARG A 279 -18.63 -1.91 -29.42
N LEU A 280 -17.74 -1.20 -28.73
CA LEU A 280 -17.11 -1.70 -27.49
C LEU A 280 -18.11 -1.85 -26.35
N VAL A 281 -19.02 -0.87 -26.19
CA VAL A 281 -20.11 -0.96 -25.20
C VAL A 281 -21.03 -2.16 -25.48
N ALA A 282 -21.33 -2.44 -26.75
CA ALA A 282 -22.13 -3.61 -27.11
C ALA A 282 -21.40 -4.93 -26.78
N GLU A 283 -20.08 -4.98 -26.97
CA GLU A 283 -19.29 -6.16 -26.64
C GLU A 283 -19.12 -6.39 -25.13
N GLU A 284 -18.93 -5.33 -24.35
CA GLU A 284 -18.98 -5.35 -22.88
C GLU A 284 -20.32 -5.93 -22.40
N ARG A 285 -21.44 -5.39 -22.89
CA ARG A 285 -22.80 -5.85 -22.50
C ARG A 285 -23.07 -7.30 -22.90
N SER A 286 -22.47 -7.75 -24.00
CA SER A 286 -22.58 -9.15 -24.45
C SER A 286 -21.65 -10.13 -23.73
N GLY A 287 -20.78 -9.64 -22.83
CA GLY A 287 -19.79 -10.47 -22.12
C GLY A 287 -18.64 -10.97 -23.00
N ARG A 288 -18.47 -10.43 -24.23
CA ARG A 288 -17.40 -10.82 -25.14
C ARG A 288 -16.07 -10.10 -24.87
N MET A 289 -16.10 -9.04 -24.06
CA MET A 289 -14.96 -8.22 -23.68
C MET A 289 -14.53 -8.54 -22.26
N ASN A 290 -13.23 -8.72 -22.02
CA ASN A 290 -12.66 -8.86 -20.68
C ASN A 290 -11.94 -7.58 -20.21
N ASP A 291 -11.42 -7.61 -18.98
CA ASP A 291 -10.66 -6.52 -18.38
C ASP A 291 -9.33 -6.24 -19.11
N VAL A 292 -8.64 -7.30 -19.57
CA VAL A 292 -7.41 -7.20 -20.38
C VAL A 292 -7.67 -6.45 -21.69
N ASP A 293 -8.73 -6.79 -22.42
CA ASP A 293 -9.13 -6.13 -23.67
C ASP A 293 -9.42 -4.65 -23.43
N CYS A 294 -10.13 -4.32 -22.35
CA CYS A 294 -10.42 -2.94 -21.98
C CYS A 294 -9.14 -2.14 -21.76
N VAL A 295 -8.19 -2.72 -21.03
CA VAL A 295 -6.91 -2.07 -20.75
C VAL A 295 -6.05 -1.98 -22.01
N ARG A 296 -6.05 -3.01 -22.87
CA ARG A 296 -5.32 -3.05 -24.14
C ARG A 296 -5.81 -1.98 -25.10
N ILE A 297 -7.11 -1.84 -25.29
CA ILE A 297 -7.70 -0.82 -26.17
C ILE A 297 -7.40 0.58 -25.62
N ARG A 298 -7.48 0.79 -24.30
CA ARG A 298 -7.06 2.07 -23.69
C ARG A 298 -5.59 2.37 -23.91
N ARG A 299 -4.72 1.36 -23.83
CA ARG A 299 -3.29 1.49 -24.09
C ARG A 299 -3.01 1.81 -25.56
N ALA A 300 -3.70 1.15 -26.48
CA ALA A 300 -3.64 1.44 -27.91
C ALA A 300 -4.11 2.87 -28.22
N TRP A 301 -5.20 3.31 -27.60
CA TRP A 301 -5.68 4.69 -27.69
C TRP A 301 -4.67 5.72 -27.14
N ALA A 302 -3.98 5.40 -26.04
CA ALA A 302 -2.90 6.25 -25.54
C ALA A 302 -1.74 6.36 -26.55
N SER A 303 -1.41 5.29 -27.29
CA SER A 303 -0.44 5.35 -28.39
C SER A 303 -0.92 6.22 -29.55
N VAL A 304 -2.21 6.18 -29.90
CA VAL A 304 -2.80 7.05 -30.93
C VAL A 304 -2.73 8.54 -30.52
N LYS A 305 -2.90 8.83 -29.23
CA LYS A 305 -2.72 10.20 -28.71
C LYS A 305 -1.27 10.67 -28.82
N ALA A 306 -0.30 9.78 -28.65
CA ALA A 306 1.12 10.10 -28.81
C ALA A 306 1.51 10.23 -30.29
N ASP A 307 0.91 9.42 -31.16
CA ASP A 307 1.15 9.38 -32.61
C ASP A 307 -0.17 9.34 -33.38
N PRO A 308 -0.70 10.51 -33.81
CA PRO A 308 -1.98 10.60 -34.51
C PRO A 308 -2.06 9.85 -35.84
N ALA A 309 -0.91 9.49 -36.46
CA ALA A 309 -0.90 8.72 -37.70
C ALA A 309 -1.54 7.33 -37.53
N ARG A 310 -1.57 6.80 -36.30
CA ARG A 310 -2.15 5.49 -35.96
C ARG A 310 -3.68 5.49 -35.86
N LEU A 311 -4.32 6.66 -35.93
CA LEU A 311 -5.76 6.82 -35.72
C LEU A 311 -6.61 6.01 -36.71
N GLY A 312 -6.23 6.00 -37.99
CA GLY A 312 -6.93 5.25 -39.05
C GLY A 312 -6.93 3.75 -38.77
N ALA A 313 -5.73 3.17 -38.60
CA ALA A 313 -5.54 1.75 -38.30
C ALA A 313 -6.24 1.32 -37.00
N PHE A 314 -6.20 2.16 -35.96
CA PHE A 314 -6.91 1.88 -34.71
C PHE A 314 -8.43 1.85 -34.92
N THR A 315 -8.98 2.84 -35.62
CA THR A 315 -10.43 2.94 -35.86
C THR A 315 -10.93 1.76 -36.69
N GLU A 316 -10.20 1.39 -37.74
CA GLU A 316 -10.51 0.23 -38.58
C GLU A 316 -10.45 -1.07 -37.77
N ALA A 317 -9.40 -1.27 -36.97
CA ALA A 317 -9.26 -2.46 -36.13
C ALA A 317 -10.39 -2.60 -35.12
N VAL A 318 -10.78 -1.52 -34.42
CA VAL A 318 -11.89 -1.55 -33.45
C VAL A 318 -13.24 -1.72 -34.15
N ALA A 319 -13.45 -1.10 -35.31
CA ALA A 319 -14.68 -1.27 -36.08
C ALA A 319 -14.85 -2.71 -36.59
N GLY A 320 -13.78 -3.32 -37.09
CA GLY A 320 -13.81 -4.68 -37.65
C GLY A 320 -13.77 -5.79 -36.60
N GLN A 321 -12.93 -5.65 -35.57
CA GLN A 321 -12.62 -6.72 -34.62
C GLN A 321 -13.18 -6.48 -33.20
N GLY A 322 -13.70 -5.28 -32.91
CA GLY A 322 -14.26 -4.94 -31.61
C GLY A 322 -13.25 -5.06 -30.47
N ALA A 323 -13.62 -5.79 -29.40
CA ALA A 323 -12.76 -6.06 -28.25
C ALA A 323 -11.50 -6.84 -28.62
N ARG A 324 -11.48 -7.57 -29.75
CA ARG A 324 -10.31 -8.30 -30.24
C ARG A 324 -9.30 -7.39 -30.97
N ALA A 325 -9.54 -6.10 -31.09
CA ALA A 325 -8.59 -5.21 -31.72
C ALA A 325 -7.25 -5.12 -30.95
N CYS A 326 -6.19 -4.83 -31.69
CA CYS A 326 -4.84 -4.55 -31.17
C CYS A 326 -4.29 -5.66 -30.25
N LEU A 327 -4.43 -6.94 -30.63
CA LEU A 327 -3.98 -8.07 -29.81
C LEU A 327 -2.48 -8.04 -29.53
N HIS A 328 -2.12 -8.70 -28.42
CA HIS A 328 -0.77 -9.12 -28.14
C HIS A 328 -0.22 -10.02 -29.28
N PRO A 329 1.09 -10.04 -29.58
CA PRO A 329 1.66 -10.90 -30.62
C PRO A 329 1.33 -12.39 -30.49
N SER A 330 1.13 -12.90 -29.26
CA SER A 330 0.69 -14.28 -29.03
C SER A 330 -0.75 -14.57 -29.46
N GLY A 331 -1.57 -13.54 -29.64
CA GLY A 331 -3.01 -13.66 -29.92
C GLY A 331 -3.88 -13.93 -28.68
N ASP A 332 -3.26 -14.17 -27.52
CA ASP A 332 -3.99 -14.43 -26.28
C ASP A 332 -4.70 -13.19 -25.76
N ARG A 333 -5.85 -13.42 -25.13
CA ARG A 333 -6.64 -12.37 -24.47
C ARG A 333 -6.69 -12.52 -22.96
N GLU A 334 -6.21 -13.64 -22.43
CA GLU A 334 -6.31 -14.02 -21.04
C GLU A 334 -5.21 -15.02 -20.67
N LEU A 335 -4.87 -15.11 -19.38
CA LEU A 335 -4.00 -16.18 -18.87
C LEU A 335 -4.80 -17.48 -18.64
N PRO A 336 -4.16 -18.67 -18.73
CA PRO A 336 -4.81 -19.96 -18.49
C PRO A 336 -5.51 -20.07 -17.12
N ALA A 337 -4.92 -19.45 -16.10
CA ALA A 337 -5.51 -19.34 -14.77
C ALA A 337 -5.01 -18.06 -14.07
N ARG A 338 -5.86 -17.50 -13.21
CA ARG A 338 -5.52 -16.40 -12.29
C ARG A 338 -5.59 -16.89 -10.85
N ALA A 339 -4.54 -16.66 -10.07
CA ALA A 339 -4.45 -16.99 -8.66
C ALA A 339 -4.72 -15.79 -7.75
N ALA A 340 -4.44 -14.57 -8.21
CA ALA A 340 -4.57 -13.35 -7.42
C ALA A 340 -5.72 -12.46 -7.91
N THR A 341 -6.09 -11.48 -7.08
CA THR A 341 -7.08 -10.45 -7.45
C THR A 341 -6.36 -9.24 -8.06
N HIS A 342 -6.78 -8.86 -9.27
CA HIS A 342 -6.13 -7.82 -10.07
C HIS A 342 -7.10 -6.68 -10.42
N ASP A 343 -6.58 -5.45 -10.46
CA ASP A 343 -7.27 -4.28 -11.01
C ASP A 343 -6.40 -3.72 -12.13
N LEU A 344 -6.56 -4.27 -13.33
CA LEU A 344 -5.70 -3.95 -14.48
C LEU A 344 -5.81 -2.48 -14.94
N LEU A 345 -6.89 -1.78 -14.57
CA LEU A 345 -7.04 -0.34 -14.83
C LEU A 345 -6.02 0.49 -14.06
N THR A 346 -5.87 0.22 -12.77
CA THR A 346 -4.84 0.85 -11.92
C THR A 346 -3.51 0.10 -11.98
N SER A 347 -3.48 -1.05 -12.66
CA SER A 347 -2.35 -1.98 -12.72
C SER A 347 -1.95 -2.50 -11.33
N GLN A 348 -2.91 -2.57 -10.41
CA GLN A 348 -2.70 -3.07 -9.06
C GLN A 348 -2.91 -4.59 -8.99
N VAL A 349 -2.09 -5.26 -8.19
CA VAL A 349 -2.37 -6.60 -7.68
C VAL A 349 -2.51 -6.56 -6.16
N ARG A 350 -3.55 -7.22 -5.65
CA ARG A 350 -3.77 -7.35 -4.21
C ARG A 350 -2.90 -8.49 -3.67
N LEU A 351 -2.01 -8.16 -2.74
CA LEU A 351 -1.15 -9.14 -2.04
C LEU A 351 -1.83 -9.71 -0.80
N GLY A 352 -2.76 -8.95 -0.20
CA GLY A 352 -3.40 -9.35 1.05
C GLY A 352 -4.27 -8.26 1.64
N ARG A 353 -4.33 -8.19 2.97
CA ARG A 353 -5.11 -7.21 3.73
C ARG A 353 -4.32 -6.66 4.91
N TYR A 354 -4.47 -5.37 5.20
CA TYR A 354 -3.96 -4.80 6.44
C TYR A 354 -4.87 -5.23 7.60
N PRO A 355 -4.33 -5.86 8.66
CA PRO A 355 -5.11 -6.31 9.80
C PRO A 355 -5.69 -5.11 10.58
N ASP A 356 -6.78 -5.35 11.32
CA ASP A 356 -7.36 -4.35 12.23
C ASP A 356 -6.58 -4.36 13.56
N ALA A 357 -5.32 -3.91 13.49
CA ALA A 357 -4.38 -3.86 14.61
C ALA A 357 -4.08 -2.41 15.00
N GLU A 358 -3.68 -2.20 16.26
CA GLU A 358 -3.36 -0.87 16.80
C GLU A 358 -2.28 -0.15 15.98
N ARG A 359 -1.24 -0.88 15.56
CA ARG A 359 -0.13 -0.38 14.72
C ARG A 359 -0.55 0.07 13.33
N THR A 360 -1.66 -0.43 12.80
CA THR A 360 -2.11 -0.08 11.46
C THR A 360 -2.86 1.25 11.53
N PRO A 361 -2.50 2.26 10.69
CA PRO A 361 -3.23 3.52 10.64
C PRO A 361 -4.73 3.29 10.38
N VAL A 362 -5.59 4.07 11.04
CA VAL A 362 -7.06 3.88 11.00
C VAL A 362 -7.60 3.87 9.57
N ALA A 363 -7.06 4.73 8.70
CA ALA A 363 -7.41 4.78 7.28
C ALA A 363 -7.12 3.47 6.51
N ARG A 364 -6.13 2.69 6.97
CA ARG A 364 -5.68 1.44 6.34
C ARG A 364 -6.23 0.17 7.00
N ARG A 365 -6.80 0.25 8.21
CA ARG A 365 -7.32 -0.92 8.94
C ARG A 365 -8.39 -1.65 8.15
N GLY A 366 -8.14 -2.93 7.85
CA GLY A 366 -9.02 -3.75 7.05
C GLY A 366 -9.09 -3.37 5.57
N ALA A 367 -8.21 -2.49 5.07
CA ALA A 367 -8.07 -2.22 3.64
C ALA A 367 -7.20 -3.29 2.96
N GLY A 368 -7.39 -3.50 1.66
CA GLY A 368 -6.52 -4.39 0.89
C GLY A 368 -5.12 -3.81 0.75
N ALA A 369 -4.09 -4.65 0.84
CA ALA A 369 -2.70 -4.30 0.56
C ALA A 369 -2.37 -4.64 -0.89
N ALA A 370 -1.78 -3.71 -1.63
CA ALA A 370 -1.56 -3.86 -3.06
C ALA A 370 -0.25 -3.23 -3.55
N VAL A 371 0.27 -3.77 -4.65
CA VAL A 371 1.43 -3.23 -5.35
C VAL A 371 1.07 -2.93 -6.81
N ASP A 372 1.74 -1.92 -7.37
CA ASP A 372 1.59 -1.48 -8.75
C ASP A 372 2.95 -1.19 -9.38
N PRO A 373 3.04 -1.02 -10.72
CA PRO A 373 4.29 -0.68 -11.41
C PRO A 373 5.00 0.58 -10.88
N ALA A 374 4.29 1.54 -10.28
CA ALA A 374 4.92 2.75 -9.75
C ALA A 374 5.69 2.48 -8.45
N ALA A 375 5.23 1.53 -7.62
CA ALA A 375 6.00 0.98 -6.50
C ALA A 375 7.08 0.01 -6.98
N LEU A 376 6.74 -0.92 -7.88
CA LEU A 376 7.68 -1.92 -8.39
C LEU A 376 8.85 -1.30 -9.19
N GLY A 377 8.65 -0.13 -9.80
CA GLY A 377 9.71 0.62 -10.48
C GLY A 377 10.79 1.18 -9.54
N SER A 378 10.58 1.16 -8.23
CA SER A 378 11.67 1.40 -7.26
C SER A 378 12.43 0.11 -6.90
N SER A 379 12.11 -1.01 -7.55
CA SER A 379 12.47 -2.37 -7.17
C SER A 379 11.89 -2.78 -5.80
N LEU A 380 11.80 -4.09 -5.54
CA LEU A 380 11.34 -4.67 -4.27
C LEU A 380 12.28 -5.77 -3.80
N LEU A 381 12.72 -5.69 -2.54
CA LEU A 381 13.52 -6.72 -1.88
C LEU A 381 12.66 -7.44 -0.83
N ALA A 382 12.52 -8.75 -0.97
CA ALA A 382 11.76 -9.59 -0.06
C ALA A 382 12.65 -10.61 0.64
N VAL A 383 12.67 -10.59 1.98
CA VAL A 383 13.53 -11.47 2.79
C VAL A 383 12.67 -12.35 3.69
N GLY A 384 12.99 -13.63 3.73
CA GLY A 384 12.46 -14.55 4.72
C GLY A 384 12.81 -16.00 4.44
N PRO A 385 12.70 -16.88 5.44
CA PRO A 385 13.15 -18.27 5.32
C PRO A 385 12.35 -19.06 4.28
N PHE A 386 12.81 -20.27 3.98
CA PHE A 386 12.04 -21.22 3.18
C PHE A 386 10.66 -21.48 3.78
N GLY A 387 9.67 -21.73 2.91
CA GLY A 387 8.30 -22.03 3.33
C GLY A 387 7.51 -20.83 3.90
N SER A 388 8.13 -19.64 4.04
CA SER A 388 7.44 -18.41 4.47
C SER A 388 6.39 -17.89 3.48
N GLY A 389 6.36 -18.43 2.26
CA GLY A 389 5.34 -18.13 1.26
C GLY A 389 5.70 -17.07 0.23
N LYS A 390 6.98 -16.65 0.14
CA LYS A 390 7.49 -15.64 -0.83
C LYS A 390 6.98 -15.90 -2.26
N THR A 391 7.21 -17.10 -2.79
CA THR A 391 6.78 -17.48 -4.14
C THR A 391 5.26 -17.38 -4.32
N ARG A 392 4.49 -17.97 -3.39
CA ARG A 392 3.02 -18.09 -3.50
C ARG A 392 2.30 -16.74 -3.32
N HIS A 393 2.75 -15.93 -2.37
CA HIS A 393 2.03 -14.73 -1.92
C HIS A 393 2.60 -13.42 -2.46
N LEU A 394 3.78 -13.43 -3.07
CA LEU A 394 4.42 -12.24 -3.63
C LEU A 394 4.84 -12.44 -5.09
N VAL A 395 5.77 -13.37 -5.37
CA VAL A 395 6.35 -13.53 -6.72
C VAL A 395 5.29 -13.90 -7.74
N ARG A 396 4.52 -14.96 -7.49
CA ARG A 396 3.48 -15.44 -8.41
C ARG A 396 2.40 -14.37 -8.66
N PRO A 397 1.77 -13.72 -7.65
CA PRO A 397 0.81 -12.63 -7.89
C PRO A 397 1.38 -11.47 -8.70
N VAL A 398 2.62 -11.06 -8.43
CA VAL A 398 3.27 -9.96 -9.16
C VAL A 398 3.56 -10.33 -10.61
N VAL A 399 4.13 -11.52 -10.84
CA VAL A 399 4.41 -12.03 -12.20
C VAL A 399 3.11 -12.21 -12.98
N GLU A 400 2.07 -12.77 -12.36
CA GLU A 400 0.75 -12.94 -12.98
C GLU A 400 0.12 -11.60 -13.37
N SER A 401 0.17 -10.60 -12.49
CA SER A 401 -0.34 -9.25 -12.77
C SER A 401 0.39 -8.61 -13.94
N LEU A 402 1.72 -8.69 -13.97
CA LEU A 402 2.54 -8.11 -15.04
C LEU A 402 2.40 -8.89 -16.35
N ALA A 403 2.15 -10.20 -16.30
CA ALA A 403 1.81 -10.99 -17.49
C ALA A 403 0.45 -10.57 -18.08
N LEU A 404 -0.56 -10.27 -17.25
CA LEU A 404 -1.81 -9.66 -17.71
C LEU A 404 -1.60 -8.25 -18.29
N GLN A 405 -0.70 -7.45 -17.70
CA GLN A 405 -0.32 -6.14 -18.26
C GLN A 405 0.45 -6.29 -19.58
N ALA A 406 1.25 -7.34 -19.75
CA ALA A 406 1.93 -7.63 -21.02
C ALA A 406 0.92 -7.98 -22.12
N LEU A 407 -0.08 -8.82 -21.84
CA LEU A 407 -1.20 -9.07 -22.76
C LEU A 407 -1.97 -7.79 -23.14
N ALA A 408 -2.00 -6.81 -22.23
CA ALA A 408 -2.58 -5.49 -22.48
C ALA A 408 -1.62 -4.48 -23.15
N GLY A 409 -0.40 -4.90 -23.53
CA GLY A 409 0.60 -4.05 -24.19
C GLY A 409 1.20 -2.96 -23.29
N LYS A 410 1.27 -3.20 -21.97
CA LYS A 410 1.76 -2.24 -20.98
C LYS A 410 3.07 -2.64 -20.30
N ALA A 411 3.44 -3.92 -20.32
CA ALA A 411 4.61 -4.43 -19.62
C ALA A 411 5.36 -5.49 -20.42
N ALA A 412 6.61 -5.71 -20.04
CA ALA A 412 7.40 -6.87 -20.40
C ALA A 412 7.92 -7.50 -19.09
N VAL A 413 7.67 -8.78 -18.87
CA VAL A 413 8.01 -9.47 -17.62
C VAL A 413 8.90 -10.66 -17.88
N VAL A 414 9.98 -10.77 -17.09
CA VAL A 414 10.89 -11.91 -17.05
C VAL A 414 10.84 -12.49 -15.65
N ALA A 415 10.48 -13.76 -15.52
CA ALA A 415 10.47 -14.47 -14.26
C ALA A 415 11.58 -15.53 -14.26
N VAL A 416 12.46 -15.48 -13.27
CA VAL A 416 13.53 -16.46 -13.06
C VAL A 416 13.20 -17.24 -11.80
N CYS A 417 13.08 -18.56 -11.92
CA CYS A 417 12.78 -19.44 -10.81
C CYS A 417 13.43 -20.79 -10.98
N ALA A 418 13.57 -21.53 -9.87
CA ALA A 418 14.00 -22.92 -9.94
C ALA A 418 13.04 -23.77 -10.78
N ALA A 419 13.58 -24.77 -11.48
CA ALA A 419 12.78 -25.72 -12.24
C ALA A 419 11.71 -26.40 -11.36
N GLY A 420 10.45 -26.32 -11.81
CA GLY A 420 9.29 -26.86 -11.12
C GLY A 420 8.61 -25.90 -10.12
N THR A 421 9.08 -24.66 -10.00
CA THR A 421 8.40 -23.63 -9.20
C THR A 421 7.06 -23.24 -9.83
N PRO A 422 5.94 -23.23 -9.08
CA PRO A 422 4.60 -23.03 -9.64
C PRO A 422 4.27 -21.55 -9.88
N LEU A 423 4.93 -20.92 -10.87
CA LEU A 423 4.64 -19.53 -11.28
C LEU A 423 3.50 -19.41 -12.31
N GLY A 424 3.04 -20.52 -12.88
CA GLY A 424 2.02 -20.58 -13.92
C GLY A 424 2.25 -21.77 -14.82
N ALA A 425 1.28 -22.08 -15.69
CA ALA A 425 1.48 -23.07 -16.74
C ALA A 425 2.30 -22.47 -17.89
N ASP A 426 2.97 -23.34 -18.67
CA ASP A 426 3.90 -22.92 -19.73
C ASP A 426 3.21 -22.13 -20.85
N ASP A 427 1.94 -22.44 -21.13
CA ASP A 427 1.06 -21.72 -22.05
C ASP A 427 0.69 -20.29 -21.59
N GLY A 428 0.99 -19.95 -20.33
CA GLY A 428 0.85 -18.59 -19.81
C GLY A 428 1.96 -17.62 -20.26
N TYR A 429 3.03 -18.13 -20.88
CA TYR A 429 4.23 -17.38 -21.25
C TYR A 429 4.49 -17.48 -22.76
N ASP A 430 5.07 -16.42 -23.33
CA ASP A 430 5.44 -16.38 -24.74
C ASP A 430 6.75 -17.15 -24.98
N VAL A 431 7.65 -17.08 -24.01
CA VAL A 431 8.97 -17.73 -24.03
C VAL A 431 9.18 -18.45 -22.70
N VAL A 432 9.40 -19.76 -22.75
CA VAL A 432 9.79 -20.57 -21.60
C VAL A 432 11.14 -21.21 -21.91
N ILE A 433 12.16 -20.86 -21.13
CA ILE A 433 13.53 -21.35 -21.27
C ILE A 433 13.83 -22.26 -20.09
N LYS A 434 14.29 -23.48 -20.37
CA LYS A 434 14.64 -24.48 -19.36
C LYS A 434 16.06 -24.99 -19.65
N PRO A 435 17.12 -24.21 -19.30
CA PRO A 435 18.49 -24.61 -19.60
C PRO A 435 18.81 -25.96 -18.95
N GLY A 436 19.25 -26.92 -19.76
CA GLY A 436 19.54 -28.29 -19.30
C GLY A 436 18.36 -29.27 -19.38
N ASP A 437 17.21 -28.85 -19.87
CA ASP A 437 16.03 -29.70 -20.11
C ASP A 437 15.76 -29.80 -21.62
N ALA A 438 15.81 -31.02 -22.16
CA ALA A 438 15.60 -31.30 -23.58
C ALA A 438 14.19 -30.91 -24.09
N SER A 439 13.23 -30.66 -23.19
CA SER A 439 11.90 -30.15 -23.55
C SER A 439 11.85 -28.63 -23.74
N SER A 440 12.95 -27.91 -23.51
CA SER A 440 13.01 -26.46 -23.72
C SER A 440 12.82 -26.12 -25.19
N ALA A 441 11.76 -25.37 -25.51
CA ALA A 441 11.50 -24.92 -26.89
C ALA A 441 12.36 -23.72 -27.29
N TYR A 442 12.87 -22.97 -26.30
CA TYR A 442 13.67 -21.77 -26.50
C TYR A 442 15.02 -21.90 -25.79
N ASP A 443 16.00 -21.17 -26.33
CA ASP A 443 17.35 -21.06 -25.80
C ASP A 443 17.59 -19.64 -25.24
N LEU A 444 18.64 -19.48 -24.42
CA LEU A 444 19.06 -18.21 -23.83
C LEU A 444 20.34 -17.72 -24.49
N ASP A 445 20.38 -16.46 -24.90
CA ASP A 445 21.59 -15.85 -25.43
C ASP A 445 22.58 -15.54 -24.30
N LEU A 446 23.71 -16.23 -24.30
CA LEU A 446 24.79 -16.03 -23.34
C LEU A 446 25.33 -14.59 -23.34
N TYR A 447 25.32 -13.93 -24.49
CA TYR A 447 25.89 -12.60 -24.71
C TYR A 447 24.85 -11.47 -24.62
N GLY A 448 23.60 -11.78 -24.30
CA GLY A 448 22.55 -10.77 -24.09
C GLY A 448 22.18 -9.98 -25.34
N GLY A 449 22.42 -10.51 -26.54
CA GLY A 449 22.08 -9.93 -27.84
C GLY A 449 22.89 -8.70 -28.23
N THR A 450 24.02 -8.43 -27.57
CA THR A 450 24.87 -7.31 -27.96
C THR A 450 25.72 -7.61 -29.19
N ALA A 451 25.99 -6.57 -29.98
CA ALA A 451 26.98 -6.61 -31.05
C ALA A 451 28.38 -6.15 -30.58
N ASP A 452 28.49 -5.65 -29.35
CA ASP A 452 29.69 -5.04 -28.82
C ASP A 452 30.48 -6.06 -27.96
N PRO A 453 31.72 -6.42 -28.33
CA PRO A 453 32.53 -7.35 -27.55
C PRO A 453 32.83 -6.84 -26.13
N ASP A 454 32.96 -5.53 -25.91
CA ASP A 454 33.25 -4.96 -24.59
C ASP A 454 32.05 -5.07 -23.66
N GLU A 455 30.84 -4.81 -24.19
CA GLU A 455 29.61 -4.98 -23.43
C GLU A 455 29.35 -6.45 -23.09
N ALA A 456 29.58 -7.35 -24.06
CA ALA A 456 29.51 -8.80 -23.85
C ALA A 456 30.50 -9.25 -22.76
N ALA A 457 31.73 -8.76 -22.81
CA ALA A 457 32.75 -9.05 -21.83
C ALA A 457 32.39 -8.56 -20.43
N ALA A 458 31.83 -7.35 -20.32
CA ALA A 458 31.37 -6.80 -19.04
C ALA A 458 30.21 -7.62 -18.44
N LEU A 459 29.26 -8.07 -19.26
CA LEU A 459 28.14 -8.92 -18.82
C LEU A 459 28.63 -10.29 -18.32
N LEU A 460 29.55 -10.93 -19.06
CA LEU A 460 30.11 -12.22 -18.66
C LEU A 460 31.04 -12.11 -17.45
N ALA A 461 31.83 -11.05 -17.35
CA ALA A 461 32.66 -10.79 -16.18
C ALA A 461 31.82 -10.64 -14.91
N GLU A 462 30.71 -9.90 -15.01
CA GLU A 462 29.76 -9.76 -13.91
C GLU A 462 29.13 -11.11 -13.53
N ALA A 463 28.72 -11.90 -14.51
CA ALA A 463 28.12 -13.22 -14.28
C ALA A 463 29.11 -14.23 -13.67
N PHE A 464 30.34 -14.30 -14.18
CA PHE A 464 31.30 -15.36 -13.82
C PHE A 464 32.25 -14.99 -12.69
N ALA A 465 32.63 -13.72 -12.56
CA ALA A 465 33.58 -13.27 -11.55
C ALA A 465 32.97 -12.37 -10.46
N GLY A 466 31.74 -11.88 -10.63
CA GLY A 466 31.14 -10.87 -9.73
C GLY A 466 30.97 -11.30 -8.26
N ASP A 467 31.03 -12.59 -7.96
CA ASP A 467 30.99 -13.14 -6.59
C ASP A 467 32.34 -13.62 -6.06
N ILE A 468 33.40 -13.60 -6.87
CA ILE A 468 34.72 -14.08 -6.47
C ILE A 468 35.51 -12.90 -5.88
N PRO A 469 35.77 -12.85 -4.56
CA PRO A 469 36.43 -11.70 -3.93
C PRO A 469 37.85 -11.45 -4.45
N GLU A 470 38.56 -12.49 -4.86
CA GLU A 470 39.93 -12.43 -5.33
C GLU A 470 40.06 -11.95 -6.79
N VAL A 471 38.97 -11.99 -7.56
CA VAL A 471 38.98 -11.65 -8.99
C VAL A 471 38.37 -10.27 -9.20
N ASP A 472 39.21 -9.33 -9.67
CA ASP A 472 38.73 -8.01 -10.07
C ASP A 472 37.86 -8.10 -11.33
N SER A 473 36.58 -7.76 -11.20
CA SER A 473 35.60 -7.78 -12.29
C SER A 473 36.04 -6.95 -13.50
N ARG A 474 36.79 -5.85 -13.30
CA ARG A 474 37.33 -5.06 -14.41
C ARG A 474 38.40 -5.80 -15.18
N ARG A 475 39.31 -6.47 -14.47
CA ARG A 475 40.33 -7.32 -15.10
C ARG A 475 39.70 -8.51 -15.82
N ALA A 476 38.67 -9.12 -15.22
CA ALA A 476 37.90 -10.19 -15.86
C ALA A 476 37.25 -9.70 -17.17
N ALA A 477 36.63 -8.52 -17.17
CA ALA A 477 36.06 -7.92 -18.37
C ALA A 477 37.13 -7.63 -19.43
N THR A 478 38.29 -7.09 -19.04
CA THR A 478 39.40 -6.88 -20.00
C THR A 478 39.90 -8.18 -20.61
N ALA A 479 40.10 -9.24 -19.80
CA ALA A 479 40.56 -10.53 -20.30
C ALA A 479 39.54 -11.17 -21.26
N LEU A 480 38.24 -11.04 -20.98
CA LEU A 480 37.18 -11.47 -21.88
C LEU A 480 37.15 -10.65 -23.16
N ALA A 481 37.25 -9.31 -23.08
CA ALA A 481 37.23 -8.43 -24.26
C ALA A 481 38.39 -8.73 -25.22
N GLN A 482 39.60 -8.98 -24.68
CA GLN A 482 40.78 -9.40 -25.44
C GLN A 482 40.62 -10.73 -26.20
N LEU A 483 39.58 -11.52 -25.90
CA LEU A 483 39.27 -12.77 -26.59
C LEU A 483 38.02 -12.63 -27.48
N LEU A 484 36.97 -12.00 -26.97
CA LEU A 484 35.69 -11.84 -27.66
C LEU A 484 35.79 -10.92 -28.88
N GLY A 485 36.56 -9.83 -28.79
CA GLY A 485 36.79 -8.90 -29.90
C GLY A 485 37.46 -9.60 -31.10
N PRO A 486 38.66 -10.20 -30.90
CA PRO A 486 39.33 -10.96 -31.95
C PRO A 486 38.48 -12.11 -32.51
N TYR A 487 37.83 -12.90 -31.65
CA TYR A 487 37.01 -14.02 -32.12
C TYR A 487 35.85 -13.57 -33.01
N ARG A 488 35.17 -12.48 -32.61
CA ARG A 488 34.09 -11.91 -33.41
C ARG A 488 34.58 -11.35 -34.74
N ALA A 489 35.75 -10.71 -34.76
CA ALA A 489 36.34 -10.20 -36.00
C ALA A 489 36.65 -11.34 -36.98
N ALA A 490 37.20 -12.45 -36.48
CA ALA A 490 37.52 -13.63 -37.30
C ALA A 490 36.27 -14.40 -37.80
N HIS A 491 35.26 -14.57 -36.94
CA HIS A 491 34.15 -15.51 -37.21
C HIS A 491 32.78 -14.84 -37.41
N GLY A 492 32.67 -13.52 -37.26
CA GLY A 492 31.41 -12.78 -37.37
C GLY A 492 30.41 -13.03 -36.24
N ARG A 493 30.76 -13.85 -35.24
CA ARG A 493 29.93 -14.26 -34.11
C ARG A 493 30.77 -14.43 -32.85
N PHE A 494 30.13 -14.56 -31.69
CA PHE A 494 30.82 -14.86 -30.43
C PHE A 494 31.09 -16.37 -30.28
N PRO A 495 32.09 -16.76 -29.47
CA PRO A 495 32.45 -18.16 -29.29
C PRO A 495 31.33 -18.96 -28.62
N ALA A 496 31.19 -20.24 -28.97
CA ALA A 496 30.35 -21.15 -28.20
C ALA A 496 30.98 -21.42 -26.81
N VAL A 497 30.19 -21.91 -25.86
CA VAL A 497 30.66 -22.20 -24.48
C VAL A 497 31.96 -23.02 -24.42
N PRO A 498 32.12 -24.14 -25.17
CA PRO A 498 33.36 -24.93 -25.12
C PRO A 498 34.57 -24.14 -25.65
N VAL A 499 34.38 -23.40 -26.74
CA VAL A 499 35.44 -22.59 -27.37
C VAL A 499 35.85 -21.44 -26.45
N LEU A 500 34.89 -20.78 -25.81
CA LEU A 500 35.17 -19.73 -24.84
C LEU A 500 35.99 -20.28 -23.66
N ARG A 501 35.66 -21.48 -23.17
CA ARG A 501 36.43 -22.13 -22.10
C ARG A 501 37.88 -22.37 -22.53
N GLU A 502 38.10 -22.94 -23.71
CA GLU A 502 39.45 -23.23 -24.22
C GLU A 502 40.31 -21.97 -24.43
N LEU A 503 39.69 -20.88 -24.91
CA LEU A 503 40.34 -19.58 -25.06
C LEU A 503 40.71 -18.97 -23.70
N LEU A 504 39.84 -19.11 -22.68
CA LEU A 504 40.11 -18.61 -21.33
C LEU A 504 41.17 -19.44 -20.59
N ASP A 505 41.16 -20.76 -20.78
CA ASP A 505 42.18 -21.70 -20.30
C ASP A 505 43.56 -21.39 -20.93
N GLY A 506 43.59 -20.68 -22.06
CA GLY A 506 44.81 -20.37 -22.79
C GLY A 506 45.37 -21.58 -23.52
N SER A 507 44.50 -22.46 -24.03
CA SER A 507 44.91 -23.62 -24.83
C SER A 507 45.74 -23.15 -26.04
N PRO A 508 47.00 -23.62 -26.21
CA PRO A 508 47.86 -23.15 -27.29
C PRO A 508 47.21 -23.32 -28.67
N GLY A 509 46.53 -24.45 -28.90
CA GLY A 509 45.85 -24.73 -30.17
C GLY A 509 44.71 -23.74 -30.48
N ALA A 510 43.86 -23.44 -29.49
CA ALA A 510 42.75 -22.51 -29.67
C ALA A 510 43.22 -21.08 -29.92
N MET A 511 44.30 -20.65 -29.24
CA MET A 511 44.90 -19.32 -29.43
C MET A 511 45.59 -19.20 -30.80
N GLU A 512 46.31 -20.23 -31.23
CA GLU A 512 46.94 -20.29 -32.56
C GLU A 512 45.90 -20.30 -33.69
N GLU A 513 44.83 -21.07 -33.56
CA GLU A 513 43.73 -21.13 -34.54
C GLU A 513 43.02 -19.78 -34.68
N LEU A 514 42.70 -19.13 -33.56
CA LEU A 514 42.11 -17.80 -33.55
C LEU A 514 43.06 -16.78 -34.21
N ARG A 515 44.35 -16.83 -33.89
CA ARG A 515 45.35 -15.94 -34.50
C ARG A 515 45.48 -16.18 -36.01
N ALA A 516 45.47 -17.44 -36.45
CA ALA A 516 45.55 -17.79 -37.87
C ALA A 516 44.31 -17.36 -38.67
N SER A 517 43.16 -17.23 -38.01
CA SER A 517 41.90 -16.81 -38.62
C SER A 517 41.77 -15.29 -38.79
N LEU A 518 42.69 -14.51 -38.22
CA LEU A 518 42.72 -13.05 -38.32
C LEU A 518 43.66 -12.60 -39.45
N ASP A 519 43.18 -11.66 -40.27
CA ASP A 519 44.03 -10.98 -41.27
C ASP A 519 45.10 -10.09 -40.59
N ALA A 520 46.37 -10.28 -40.95
CA ALA A 520 47.50 -9.62 -40.30
C ALA A 520 47.58 -8.11 -40.56
N GLU A 521 47.02 -7.61 -41.67
CA GLU A 521 47.03 -6.18 -42.01
C GLU A 521 45.79 -5.48 -41.45
N GLU A 522 44.60 -6.06 -41.65
CA GLU A 522 43.33 -5.49 -41.20
C GLU A 522 43.13 -5.59 -39.69
N HIS A 523 43.54 -6.69 -39.06
CA HIS A 523 43.27 -6.99 -37.65
C HIS A 523 44.48 -6.79 -36.73
N ARG A 524 45.40 -5.89 -37.10
CA ARG A 524 46.64 -5.63 -36.34
C ARG A 524 46.40 -5.28 -34.87
N SER A 525 45.32 -4.57 -34.54
CA SER A 525 44.95 -4.27 -33.15
C SER A 525 44.58 -5.53 -32.37
N TYR A 526 43.83 -6.44 -32.97
CA TYR A 526 43.41 -7.69 -32.34
C TYR A 526 44.58 -8.65 -32.12
N HIS A 527 45.57 -8.69 -33.03
CA HIS A 527 46.82 -9.42 -32.76
C HIS A 527 47.54 -8.89 -31.50
N ARG A 528 47.58 -7.56 -31.29
CA ARG A 528 48.18 -6.98 -30.07
C ARG A 528 47.39 -7.31 -28.81
N GLU A 529 46.07 -7.42 -28.90
CA GLU A 529 45.23 -7.84 -27.78
C GLU A 529 45.49 -9.30 -27.40
N LEU A 530 45.59 -10.20 -28.39
CA LEU A 530 45.98 -11.60 -28.16
C LEU A 530 47.39 -11.72 -27.55
N ASP A 531 48.35 -10.95 -28.07
CA ASP A 531 49.71 -10.91 -27.48
C ASP A 531 49.70 -10.37 -26.04
N ALA A 532 48.79 -9.45 -25.71
CA ALA A 532 48.62 -8.96 -24.35
C ALA A 532 48.01 -10.01 -23.43
N ARG A 533 47.01 -10.76 -23.93
CA ARG A 533 46.41 -11.88 -23.19
C ARG A 533 47.43 -12.98 -22.93
N GLU A 534 48.23 -13.36 -23.92
CA GLU A 534 49.28 -14.39 -23.77
C GLU A 534 50.34 -14.00 -22.73
N ARG A 535 50.72 -12.72 -22.67
CA ARG A 535 51.65 -12.23 -21.64
C ARG A 535 51.06 -12.24 -20.23
N GLN A 536 49.73 -12.20 -20.11
CA GLN A 536 49.03 -12.24 -18.82
C GLN A 536 48.75 -13.66 -18.34
N LEU A 537 48.63 -14.62 -19.27
CA LEU A 537 48.41 -16.02 -18.95
C LEU A 537 49.47 -16.53 -17.97
N GLY A 538 49.02 -17.12 -16.86
CA GLY A 538 49.90 -17.67 -15.83
C GLY A 538 50.57 -16.65 -14.90
N THR A 539 50.26 -15.35 -15.04
CA THR A 539 50.70 -14.33 -14.07
C THR A 539 49.84 -14.36 -12.79
N PRO A 540 50.41 -14.03 -11.61
CA PRO A 540 49.62 -13.94 -10.38
C PRO A 540 48.48 -12.92 -10.51
N GLY A 541 47.24 -13.36 -10.26
CA GLY A 541 46.04 -12.53 -10.39
C GLY A 541 45.43 -12.47 -11.80
N ASP A 542 45.83 -13.39 -12.70
CA ASP A 542 45.14 -13.63 -13.97
C ASP A 542 43.74 -14.22 -13.74
N PRO A 543 42.66 -13.58 -14.24
CA PRO A 543 41.29 -14.10 -14.10
C PRO A 543 40.99 -15.30 -15.02
N GLY A 544 41.83 -15.60 -16.02
CA GLY A 544 41.54 -16.57 -17.08
C GLY A 544 41.10 -17.94 -16.59
N LEU A 545 41.91 -18.60 -15.76
CA LEU A 545 41.60 -19.94 -15.23
C LEU A 545 40.35 -19.96 -14.34
N ALA A 546 40.13 -18.90 -13.55
CA ALA A 546 38.94 -18.79 -12.72
C ALA A 546 37.68 -18.63 -13.58
N LEU A 547 37.74 -17.81 -14.64
CA LEU A 547 36.66 -17.65 -15.61
C LEU A 547 36.40 -18.95 -16.39
N ALA A 548 37.46 -19.62 -16.85
CA ALA A 548 37.33 -20.89 -17.58
C ALA A 548 36.65 -21.97 -16.71
N ALA A 549 37.00 -22.05 -15.42
CA ALA A 549 36.34 -22.95 -14.48
C ALA A 549 34.83 -22.65 -14.33
N ARG A 550 34.43 -21.38 -14.36
CA ARG A 550 33.01 -20.98 -14.33
C ARG A 550 32.29 -21.29 -15.63
N VAL A 551 32.93 -21.07 -16.78
CA VAL A 551 32.38 -21.43 -18.10
C VAL A 551 32.23 -22.95 -18.23
N ALA A 552 33.14 -23.74 -17.64
CA ALA A 552 33.08 -25.20 -17.63
C ALA A 552 31.82 -25.77 -16.92
N VAL A 553 31.17 -24.99 -16.07
CA VAL A 553 29.88 -25.35 -15.46
C VAL A 553 28.77 -25.40 -16.51
N LEU A 554 28.86 -24.57 -17.54
CA LEU A 554 27.94 -24.52 -18.68
C LEU A 554 28.36 -25.45 -19.82
N ASP A 555 29.60 -25.93 -19.86
CA ASP A 555 30.14 -26.88 -20.85
C ASP A 555 29.82 -28.36 -20.50
N ARG A 556 28.73 -28.61 -19.76
CA ARG A 556 28.32 -29.96 -19.37
C ARG A 556 27.43 -30.56 -20.47
N PRO A 557 27.43 -31.89 -20.67
CA PRO A 557 26.54 -32.54 -21.64
C PRO A 557 25.06 -32.22 -21.46
N ALA A 558 24.64 -31.89 -20.23
CA ALA A 558 23.27 -31.45 -19.95
C ALA A 558 22.89 -30.17 -20.73
N PHE A 559 23.85 -29.29 -21.01
CA PHE A 559 23.65 -28.03 -21.72
C PHE A 559 24.05 -28.11 -23.20
N GLU A 560 24.29 -29.31 -23.72
CA GLU A 560 24.59 -29.49 -25.14
C GLU A 560 23.45 -28.95 -26.00
N GLY A 561 23.78 -28.11 -26.99
CA GLY A 561 22.80 -27.45 -27.86
C GLY A 561 22.13 -26.20 -27.27
N PHE A 562 22.47 -25.81 -26.04
CA PHE A 562 22.10 -24.51 -25.46
C PHE A 562 23.19 -23.46 -25.70
N PHE A 563 22.81 -22.19 -25.56
CA PHE A 563 23.65 -21.02 -25.79
C PHE A 563 24.19 -20.95 -27.23
N ASP A 564 23.33 -21.25 -28.21
CA ASP A 564 23.71 -21.25 -29.62
C ASP A 564 24.17 -19.86 -30.08
N THR A 565 25.37 -19.78 -30.64
CA THR A 565 25.93 -18.57 -31.24
C THR A 565 25.96 -18.60 -32.76
N THR A 566 25.58 -19.72 -33.39
CA THR A 566 25.55 -19.88 -34.85
C THR A 566 24.40 -19.12 -35.49
N GLY A 567 23.34 -18.85 -34.72
CA GLY A 567 22.15 -18.13 -35.17
C GLY A 567 21.07 -19.04 -35.76
N GLU A 568 21.24 -20.36 -35.66
CA GLU A 568 20.28 -21.35 -36.14
C GLU A 568 19.02 -21.38 -35.26
N THR A 569 19.17 -21.31 -33.94
CA THR A 569 18.04 -21.43 -32.99
C THR A 569 17.42 -20.10 -32.58
N ARG A 570 18.04 -18.96 -32.96
CA ARG A 570 17.66 -17.58 -32.56
C ARG A 570 17.38 -17.48 -31.04
N PRO A 571 18.42 -17.57 -30.20
CA PRO A 571 18.25 -17.57 -28.75
C PRO A 571 17.58 -16.28 -28.25
N PHE A 572 16.82 -16.41 -27.16
CA PHE A 572 16.15 -15.27 -26.55
C PHE A 572 17.17 -14.32 -25.92
N SER A 573 17.03 -13.03 -26.24
CA SER A 573 17.82 -11.94 -25.65
C SER A 573 16.94 -10.97 -24.89
N LEU A 574 17.46 -10.50 -23.75
CA LEU A 574 16.86 -9.46 -22.90
C LEU A 574 16.83 -8.07 -23.55
N ARG A 575 17.37 -7.90 -24.76
CA ARG A 575 17.10 -6.71 -25.59
C ARG A 575 15.68 -6.67 -26.16
N SER A 576 14.99 -7.80 -26.19
CA SER A 576 13.60 -7.91 -26.68
C SER A 576 12.56 -7.25 -25.75
N LEU A 577 12.98 -6.70 -24.60
CA LEU A 577 12.13 -6.02 -23.61
C LEU A 577 11.46 -4.72 -24.12
N GLU A 578 11.75 -4.29 -25.36
CA GLU A 578 11.01 -3.23 -26.06
C GLU A 578 9.65 -3.72 -26.58
N HIS A 579 9.43 -5.03 -26.63
CA HIS A 579 8.16 -5.64 -26.98
C HIS A 579 7.42 -6.14 -25.74
N PRO A 580 6.08 -6.11 -25.72
CA PRO A 580 5.33 -6.75 -24.64
C PRO A 580 5.57 -8.25 -24.74
N LEU A 581 6.17 -8.83 -23.69
CA LEU A 581 6.57 -10.23 -23.65
C LEU A 581 6.43 -10.77 -22.22
N ARG A 582 6.10 -12.05 -22.14
CA ARG A 582 6.02 -12.84 -20.91
C ARG A 582 7.06 -13.95 -21.01
N VAL A 583 8.12 -13.86 -20.23
CA VAL A 583 9.24 -14.80 -20.27
C VAL A 583 9.38 -15.51 -18.93
N ARG A 584 9.56 -16.83 -18.96
CA ARG A 584 9.92 -17.62 -17.78
C ARG A 584 11.23 -18.36 -18.04
N VAL A 585 12.16 -18.27 -17.11
CA VAL A 585 13.42 -19.00 -17.14
C VAL A 585 13.48 -19.92 -15.92
N ASP A 586 13.44 -21.22 -16.19
CA ASP A 586 13.49 -22.28 -15.18
C ASP A 586 14.95 -22.71 -14.99
N VAL A 587 15.63 -22.15 -13.98
CA VAL A 587 17.04 -22.47 -13.73
C VAL A 587 17.19 -23.86 -13.09
N PRO A 588 18.25 -24.63 -13.45
CA PRO A 588 18.40 -26.02 -13.04
C PRO A 588 18.96 -26.19 -11.61
N GLU A 589 18.38 -25.53 -10.60
CA GLU A 589 18.93 -25.47 -9.22
C GLU A 589 19.16 -26.86 -8.60
N ARG A 590 18.28 -27.84 -8.86
CA ARG A 590 18.39 -29.20 -8.28
C ARG A 590 19.49 -30.05 -8.92
N GLY A 591 19.72 -29.89 -10.22
CA GLY A 591 20.69 -30.70 -10.97
C GLY A 591 22.06 -30.04 -11.08
N HIS A 592 22.07 -28.71 -11.27
CA HIS A 592 23.25 -27.90 -11.52
C HIS A 592 23.15 -26.57 -10.74
N PRO A 593 23.32 -26.60 -9.40
CA PRO A 593 23.15 -25.43 -8.55
C PRO A 593 24.10 -24.29 -8.91
N GLU A 594 25.37 -24.61 -9.22
CA GLU A 594 26.33 -23.59 -9.64
C GLU A 594 25.94 -22.95 -10.97
N ALA A 595 25.46 -23.72 -11.94
CA ALA A 595 24.94 -23.18 -13.21
C ALA A 595 23.73 -22.28 -12.96
N ALA A 596 22.83 -22.68 -12.06
CA ALA A 596 21.66 -21.89 -11.71
C ALA A 596 22.04 -20.52 -11.11
N HIS A 597 23.05 -20.46 -10.23
CA HIS A 597 23.55 -19.19 -9.69
C HIS A 597 24.18 -18.31 -10.78
N LEU A 598 25.02 -18.88 -11.65
CA LEU A 598 25.66 -18.15 -12.75
C LEU A 598 24.62 -17.60 -13.73
N LEU A 599 23.62 -18.41 -14.12
CA LEU A 599 22.54 -17.99 -15.02
C LEU A 599 21.65 -16.92 -14.40
N THR A 600 21.31 -17.05 -13.11
CA THR A 600 20.51 -16.04 -12.40
C THR A 600 21.24 -14.69 -12.37
N ARG A 601 22.55 -14.70 -12.08
CA ARG A 601 23.39 -13.51 -12.10
C ARG A 601 23.52 -12.92 -13.51
N LEU A 602 23.74 -13.77 -14.51
CA LEU A 602 23.79 -13.36 -15.91
C LEU A 602 22.49 -12.67 -16.35
N ILE A 603 21.33 -13.26 -16.03
CA ILE A 603 20.02 -12.70 -16.37
C ILE A 603 19.80 -11.36 -15.66
N LEU A 604 20.21 -11.23 -14.39
CA LEU A 604 20.15 -9.96 -13.67
C LEU A 604 21.03 -8.89 -14.32
N ALA A 605 22.28 -9.23 -14.67
CA ALA A 605 23.21 -8.33 -15.34
C ALA A 605 22.67 -7.90 -16.72
N GLN A 606 22.27 -8.87 -17.55
CA GLN A 606 21.71 -8.62 -18.87
C GLN A 606 20.39 -7.82 -18.80
N PHE A 607 19.52 -8.09 -17.83
CA PHE A 607 18.27 -7.34 -17.66
C PHE A 607 18.56 -5.88 -17.31
N THR A 608 19.46 -5.64 -16.35
CA THR A 608 19.77 -4.26 -15.94
C THR A 608 20.47 -3.46 -17.04
N ALA A 609 21.37 -4.08 -17.80
CA ALA A 609 22.00 -3.48 -18.97
C ALA A 609 20.97 -3.22 -20.10
N GLY A 610 20.17 -4.23 -20.43
CA GLY A 610 19.11 -4.14 -21.45
C GLY A 610 18.09 -3.05 -21.12
N ALA A 611 17.59 -3.02 -19.88
CA ALA A 611 16.62 -2.03 -19.41
C ALA A 611 17.14 -0.58 -19.51
N ALA A 612 18.44 -0.37 -19.24
CA ALA A 612 19.09 0.94 -19.37
C ALA A 612 19.28 1.35 -20.84
N ALA A 613 19.59 0.39 -21.72
CA ALA A 613 19.82 0.59 -23.14
C ALA A 613 18.55 0.79 -23.98
N ARG A 614 17.35 0.48 -23.45
CA ARG A 614 16.07 0.65 -24.17
C ARG A 614 15.85 2.07 -24.66
N ARG A 615 15.53 2.20 -25.95
CA ARG A 615 15.15 3.47 -26.59
C ARG A 615 13.69 3.79 -26.32
N ASP A 616 12.80 2.80 -26.45
CA ASP A 616 11.40 2.92 -26.06
C ASP A 616 11.19 2.43 -24.62
N ARG A 617 10.74 3.35 -23.75
CA ARG A 617 10.45 3.10 -22.33
C ARG A 617 8.95 3.17 -22.03
N SER A 618 8.10 3.09 -23.05
CA SER A 618 6.64 3.14 -22.91
C SER A 618 6.07 1.91 -22.20
N LEU A 619 6.79 0.77 -22.25
CA LEU A 619 6.48 -0.44 -21.50
C LEU A 619 7.25 -0.50 -20.18
N PHE A 620 6.56 -0.92 -19.12
CA PHE A 620 7.22 -1.24 -17.86
C PHE A 620 7.96 -2.58 -17.99
N ALA A 621 9.29 -2.58 -17.88
CA ALA A 621 10.10 -3.81 -17.89
C ALA A 621 10.34 -4.31 -16.48
N PHE A 622 10.13 -5.59 -16.23
CA PHE A 622 10.24 -6.14 -14.89
C PHE A 622 10.93 -7.50 -14.87
N LEU A 623 11.86 -7.66 -13.93
CA LEU A 623 12.50 -8.93 -13.63
C LEU A 623 12.06 -9.39 -12.24
N ALA A 624 11.51 -10.59 -12.15
CA ALA A 624 11.23 -11.25 -10.88
C ALA A 624 12.19 -12.43 -10.70
N VAL A 625 13.01 -12.40 -9.66
CA VAL A 625 13.92 -13.48 -9.30
C VAL A 625 13.39 -14.12 -8.03
N ASP A 626 12.86 -15.34 -8.13
CA ASP A 626 12.24 -16.09 -7.02
C ASP A 626 13.26 -16.59 -5.98
N ASP A 627 14.52 -16.74 -6.39
CA ASP A 627 15.64 -16.94 -5.48
C ASP A 627 16.88 -16.21 -5.99
N ALA A 628 17.21 -15.09 -5.34
CA ALA A 628 18.36 -14.26 -5.68
C ALA A 628 19.59 -14.57 -4.82
N THR A 629 19.56 -15.65 -4.03
CA THR A 629 20.71 -16.10 -3.24
C THR A 629 21.91 -16.31 -4.17
N HIS A 630 23.06 -15.74 -3.80
CA HIS A 630 24.30 -15.70 -4.60
C HIS A 630 24.25 -14.98 -5.96
N ALA A 631 23.14 -14.31 -6.31
CA ALA A 631 23.04 -13.51 -7.54
C ALA A 631 23.46 -12.05 -7.35
N VAL A 632 23.44 -11.55 -6.11
CA VAL A 632 23.72 -10.13 -5.79
C VAL A 632 25.22 -9.88 -5.65
N THR A 633 25.68 -8.82 -6.31
CA THR A 633 27.07 -8.38 -6.46
C THR A 633 27.17 -6.86 -6.27
N ALA A 634 28.39 -6.31 -6.23
CA ALA A 634 28.57 -4.86 -6.14
C ALA A 634 28.04 -4.09 -7.36
N GLU A 635 28.24 -4.62 -8.58
CA GLU A 635 27.77 -3.97 -9.82
C GLU A 635 26.26 -4.11 -10.02
N SER A 636 25.66 -5.26 -9.68
CA SER A 636 24.19 -5.39 -9.73
C SER A 636 23.50 -4.39 -8.79
N VAL A 637 24.02 -4.15 -7.57
CA VAL A 637 23.50 -3.12 -6.65
C VAL A 637 23.58 -1.72 -7.26
N ARG A 638 24.69 -1.38 -7.92
CA ARG A 638 24.82 -0.10 -8.65
C ARG A 638 23.85 -0.02 -9.83
N ALA A 639 23.62 -1.12 -10.52
CA ALA A 639 22.71 -1.20 -11.66
C ALA A 639 21.24 -1.04 -11.24
N LEU A 640 20.84 -1.61 -10.10
CA LEU A 640 19.49 -1.47 -9.54
C LEU A 640 19.11 0.00 -9.32
N GLN A 641 20.04 0.83 -8.83
CA GLN A 641 19.80 2.26 -8.61
C GLN A 641 19.42 3.01 -9.90
N ARG A 642 19.91 2.55 -11.06
CA ARG A 642 19.63 3.18 -12.36
C ARG A 642 18.24 2.85 -12.90
N LEU A 643 17.63 1.75 -12.46
CA LEU A 643 16.35 1.26 -13.00
C LEU A 643 15.18 2.20 -12.73
N ARG A 644 15.23 2.96 -11.61
CA ARG A 644 14.20 3.93 -11.23
C ARG A 644 13.91 4.95 -12.34
N ASN A 645 14.90 5.28 -13.17
CA ASN A 645 14.77 6.22 -14.28
C ASN A 645 14.53 5.54 -15.65
N CYS A 646 14.48 4.21 -15.68
CA CYS A 646 14.38 3.42 -16.91
C CYS A 646 12.97 2.85 -17.16
N ASN A 647 11.97 3.25 -16.36
CA ASN A 647 10.64 2.63 -16.31
C ASN A 647 10.76 1.09 -16.20
N ALA A 648 11.62 0.66 -15.27
CA ALA A 648 11.92 -0.74 -15.03
C ALA A 648 12.10 -0.99 -13.53
N GLY A 649 11.96 -2.25 -13.11
CA GLY A 649 12.16 -2.64 -11.72
C GLY A 649 12.51 -4.11 -11.57
N VAL A 650 13.01 -4.49 -10.40
CA VAL A 650 13.32 -5.88 -10.06
C VAL A 650 12.65 -6.27 -8.76
N LEU A 651 12.10 -7.49 -8.70
CA LEU A 651 11.75 -8.17 -7.47
C LEU A 651 12.83 -9.21 -7.15
N LEU A 652 13.55 -9.03 -6.05
CA LEU A 652 14.53 -9.97 -5.54
C LEU A 652 14.01 -10.61 -4.26
N THR A 653 13.96 -11.94 -4.20
CA THR A 653 13.66 -12.66 -2.98
C THR A 653 14.92 -13.36 -2.46
N LEU A 654 15.19 -13.20 -1.16
CA LEU A 654 16.30 -13.84 -0.46
C LEU A 654 15.79 -14.70 0.69
N ARG A 655 16.59 -15.71 1.06
CA ARG A 655 16.30 -16.55 2.23
C ARG A 655 16.70 -15.83 3.52
N ALA A 656 17.88 -15.21 3.51
CA ALA A 656 18.37 -14.29 4.53
C ALA A 656 19.21 -13.18 3.89
N LEU A 657 19.43 -12.06 4.57
CA LEU A 657 20.40 -11.05 4.09
C LEU A 657 21.84 -11.59 4.19
N GLY A 658 22.08 -12.55 5.10
CA GLY A 658 23.37 -13.25 5.20
C GLY A 658 23.82 -14.00 3.94
N ASP A 659 22.91 -14.25 2.98
CA ASP A 659 23.25 -14.84 1.67
C ASP A 659 23.95 -13.84 0.73
N VAL A 660 23.96 -12.57 1.11
CA VAL A 660 24.63 -11.47 0.39
C VAL A 660 25.90 -11.10 1.17
N PRO A 661 27.02 -10.75 0.50
CA PRO A 661 28.22 -10.27 1.20
C PRO A 661 27.92 -9.08 2.11
N GLU A 662 28.46 -9.10 3.33
CA GLU A 662 28.14 -8.14 4.41
C GLU A 662 28.36 -6.68 3.99
N GLN A 663 29.43 -6.42 3.23
CA GLN A 663 29.74 -5.09 2.69
C GLN A 663 28.66 -4.50 1.77
N LEU A 664 27.75 -5.33 1.23
CA LEU A 664 26.69 -4.91 0.32
C LEU A 664 25.35 -4.71 1.01
N HIS A 665 25.16 -5.12 2.26
CA HIS A 665 23.84 -5.10 2.92
C HIS A 665 23.19 -3.72 2.93
N THR A 666 23.93 -2.71 3.39
CA THR A 666 23.46 -1.31 3.45
C THR A 666 23.21 -0.73 2.06
N SER A 667 24.10 -1.03 1.11
CA SER A 667 24.00 -0.55 -0.27
C SER A 667 22.80 -1.19 -1.00
N LEU A 668 22.54 -2.48 -0.77
CA LEU A 668 21.40 -3.20 -1.32
C LEU A 668 20.09 -2.62 -0.79
N LEU A 669 19.96 -2.47 0.54
CA LEU A 669 18.78 -1.89 1.16
C LEU A 669 18.53 -0.45 0.68
N GLY A 670 19.57 0.35 0.49
CA GLY A 670 19.46 1.72 -0.03
C GLY A 670 19.22 1.80 -1.55
N SER A 671 19.57 0.77 -2.32
CA SER A 671 19.36 0.73 -3.78
C SER A 671 17.91 0.46 -4.20
N VAL A 672 17.11 -0.06 -3.28
CA VAL A 672 15.73 -0.51 -3.50
C VAL A 672 14.77 0.31 -2.65
N GLY A 673 13.66 0.78 -3.24
CA GLY A 673 12.67 1.62 -2.55
C GLY A 673 11.57 0.84 -1.80
N CYS A 674 11.36 -0.43 -2.13
CA CYS A 674 10.37 -1.28 -1.48
C CYS A 674 11.03 -2.45 -0.74
N HIS A 675 10.60 -2.70 0.48
CA HIS A 675 11.14 -3.76 1.34
C HIS A 675 9.99 -4.59 1.90
N MET A 676 10.20 -5.89 1.95
CA MET A 676 9.23 -6.82 2.52
C MET A 676 9.95 -7.86 3.39
N THR A 677 9.57 -7.97 4.65
CA THR A 677 10.08 -9.02 5.55
C THR A 677 8.97 -10.00 5.87
N PHE A 678 9.23 -11.28 5.64
CA PHE A 678 8.28 -12.34 5.95
C PHE A 678 8.45 -12.84 7.38
N SER A 679 7.43 -13.51 7.91
CA SER A 679 7.53 -14.18 9.22
C SER A 679 8.71 -15.15 9.29
N GLY A 680 9.44 -15.13 10.41
CA GLY A 680 10.55 -16.06 10.67
C GLY A 680 11.93 -15.57 10.25
N VAL A 681 12.09 -14.27 9.94
CA VAL A 681 13.41 -13.66 9.78
C VAL A 681 14.21 -13.71 11.09
N THR A 682 15.55 -13.74 10.97
CA THR A 682 16.41 -13.71 12.15
C THR A 682 16.43 -12.32 12.80
N THR A 683 16.86 -12.24 14.06
CA THR A 683 17.08 -10.94 14.73
C THR A 683 18.22 -10.14 14.09
N TRP A 684 19.17 -10.81 13.43
CA TRP A 684 20.25 -10.16 12.68
C TRP A 684 19.73 -9.47 11.42
N ASP A 685 18.95 -10.19 10.60
CA ASP A 685 18.28 -9.59 9.43
C ASP A 685 17.31 -8.48 9.87
N GLY A 686 16.55 -8.72 10.94
CA GLY A 686 15.60 -7.76 11.49
C GLY A 686 16.25 -6.45 11.93
N ARG A 687 17.49 -6.48 12.42
CA ARG A 687 18.22 -5.26 12.81
C ARG A 687 18.51 -4.36 11.60
N LEU A 688 18.89 -4.94 10.46
CA LEU A 688 19.17 -4.18 9.24
C LEU A 688 17.90 -3.52 8.69
N PHE A 689 16.77 -4.23 8.72
CA PHE A 689 15.47 -3.65 8.33
C PHE A 689 14.98 -2.58 9.29
N ALA A 690 15.13 -2.78 10.60
CA ALA A 690 14.80 -1.78 11.62
C ALA A 690 15.58 -0.48 11.39
N GLN A 691 16.88 -0.59 11.08
CA GLN A 691 17.73 0.56 10.72
C GLN A 691 17.28 1.22 9.41
N ALA A 692 16.96 0.44 8.38
CA ALA A 692 16.53 0.96 7.08
C ALA A 692 15.18 1.69 7.12
N TRP A 693 14.24 1.23 7.95
CA TRP A 693 12.93 1.88 8.12
C TRP A 693 12.94 3.06 9.10
N GLY A 694 14.00 3.15 9.90
CA GLY A 694 14.22 4.22 10.86
C GLY A 694 13.20 4.25 12.00
N THR A 695 13.13 5.41 12.62
CA THR A 695 12.40 5.67 13.86
C THR A 695 11.17 6.54 13.62
N GLU A 696 10.22 6.45 14.53
CA GLU A 696 9.01 7.27 14.57
C GLU A 696 8.84 7.85 15.97
N TRP A 697 8.36 9.10 16.03
CA TRP A 697 8.05 9.77 17.28
C TRP A 697 6.72 9.23 17.82
N VAL A 698 6.79 8.36 18.83
CA VAL A 698 5.61 7.82 19.50
C VAL A 698 5.41 8.56 20.81
N GLU A 699 4.21 9.10 21.02
CA GLU A 699 3.79 9.68 22.29
C GLU A 699 3.58 8.56 23.31
N THR A 700 4.60 8.32 24.13
CA THR A 700 4.51 7.33 25.22
C THR A 700 3.91 8.01 26.43
N THR A 701 2.75 7.53 26.85
CA THR A 701 2.10 8.00 28.06
C THR A 701 2.61 7.21 29.25
N GLU A 702 3.49 7.79 30.05
CA GLU A 702 3.87 7.20 31.34
C GLU A 702 2.83 7.60 32.39
N VAL A 703 2.12 6.61 32.92
CA VAL A 703 1.15 6.79 34.01
C VAL A 703 1.84 6.47 35.33
N ALA A 704 2.47 7.49 35.93
CA ALA A 704 2.96 7.37 37.29
C ALA A 704 1.79 7.52 38.27
N LYS A 705 1.43 6.44 38.96
CA LYS A 705 0.39 6.46 40.00
C LYS A 705 1.01 6.96 41.29
N HIS A 706 0.65 8.16 41.74
CA HIS A 706 0.97 8.63 43.08
C HIS A 706 -0.30 8.67 43.92
N THR A 707 -0.28 7.95 45.05
CA THR A 707 -1.35 7.98 46.06
C THR A 707 -1.17 9.23 46.91
N VAL A 708 -1.96 10.28 46.65
CA VAL A 708 -1.99 11.48 47.49
C VAL A 708 -2.85 11.18 48.73
N PHE A 709 -2.20 11.11 49.90
CA PHE A 709 -2.89 11.23 51.18
C PHE A 709 -3.20 12.72 51.39
N ALA A 710 -4.47 13.10 51.27
CA ALA A 710 -4.93 14.46 51.53
C ALA A 710 -5.49 14.58 52.96
N ASP A 711 -4.84 15.37 53.80
CA ASP A 711 -5.10 15.50 55.26
C ASP A 711 -6.19 16.53 55.61
N GLN A 712 -7.16 16.80 54.72
CA GLN A 712 -8.22 17.79 54.96
C GLN A 712 -9.65 17.21 54.84
N PRO A 713 -10.58 17.57 55.76
CA PRO A 713 -11.90 16.95 55.85
C PRO A 713 -12.84 17.30 54.69
N LEU A 714 -12.70 18.48 54.08
CA LEU A 714 -13.56 18.94 52.97
C LEU A 714 -13.24 18.22 51.64
N THR A 715 -11.96 17.94 51.38
CA THR A 715 -11.52 17.18 50.20
C THR A 715 -11.93 15.72 50.29
N ARG A 716 -12.00 15.14 51.50
CA ARG A 716 -12.48 13.77 51.73
C ARG A 716 -13.95 13.57 51.30
N ALA A 717 -14.81 14.55 51.54
CA ALA A 717 -16.23 14.49 51.14
C ALA A 717 -16.40 14.59 49.61
N VAL A 718 -15.63 15.47 48.96
CA VAL A 718 -15.62 15.60 47.49
C VAL A 718 -15.04 14.34 46.82
N HIS A 719 -13.98 13.75 47.40
CA HIS A 719 -13.39 12.50 46.91
C HIS A 719 -14.30 11.29 47.14
N ALA A 720 -15.06 11.24 48.24
CA ALA A 720 -16.05 10.19 48.52
C ALA A 720 -17.24 10.26 47.56
N LEU A 721 -17.77 11.46 47.30
CA LEU A 721 -18.87 11.67 46.35
C LEU A 721 -18.44 11.33 44.91
N ARG A 722 -17.20 11.67 44.52
CA ARG A 722 -16.66 11.34 43.18
C ARG A 722 -16.35 9.85 43.01
N LYS A 723 -15.84 9.19 44.06
CA LYS A 723 -15.56 7.74 44.07
C LYS A 723 -16.83 6.90 43.96
N LEU A 724 -17.94 7.36 44.55
CA LEU A 724 -19.27 6.73 44.40
C LEU A 724 -19.84 6.86 42.98
N VAL A 725 -19.45 7.90 42.23
CA VAL A 725 -19.96 8.14 40.87
C VAL A 725 -19.12 7.43 39.79
N THR A 726 -17.81 7.25 39.99
CA THR A 726 -16.91 6.71 38.95
C THR A 726 -16.35 5.31 39.23
N GLY A 727 -16.57 4.74 40.42
CA GLY A 727 -16.20 3.35 40.74
C GLY A 727 -14.69 3.03 40.77
N LYS A 728 -13.81 4.02 40.60
CA LYS A 728 -12.35 3.87 40.70
C LYS A 728 -11.78 4.76 41.79
N ALA A 729 -10.90 4.20 42.62
CA ALA A 729 -10.17 4.93 43.65
C ALA A 729 -9.18 5.93 43.01
N VAL A 730 -9.04 7.11 43.61
CA VAL A 730 -8.20 8.21 43.13
C VAL A 730 -6.72 7.83 43.30
N THR A 731 -6.08 7.36 42.23
CA THR A 731 -4.67 7.65 42.00
C THR A 731 -4.62 8.93 41.16
N THR A 732 -3.88 9.93 41.62
CA THR A 732 -3.47 11.03 40.73
C THR A 732 -2.48 10.40 39.76
N ASP A 733 -3.01 10.01 38.62
CA ASP A 733 -2.24 9.55 37.48
C ASP A 733 -1.50 10.79 36.95
N ALA A 734 -0.21 10.92 37.28
CA ALA A 734 0.66 11.87 36.60
C ALA A 734 0.94 11.29 35.21
N VAL A 735 0.06 11.63 34.27
CA VAL A 735 0.15 11.28 32.86
C VAL A 735 1.21 12.17 32.25
N THR A 736 2.43 11.68 32.18
CA THR A 736 3.52 12.39 31.50
C THR A 736 3.56 11.86 30.08
N VAL A 737 3.08 12.65 29.12
CA VAL A 737 3.19 12.31 27.70
C VAL A 737 4.60 12.69 27.27
N ARG A 738 5.46 11.69 27.06
CA ARG A 738 6.81 11.87 26.55
C ARG A 738 6.84 11.44 25.10
N LYS A 739 7.27 12.33 24.21
CA LYS A 739 7.63 11.97 22.83
C LYS A 739 8.94 11.18 22.89
N VAL A 740 8.86 9.89 22.58
CA VAL A 740 10.03 9.02 22.51
C VAL A 740 10.17 8.57 21.06
N GLU A 741 11.38 8.74 20.53
CA GLU A 741 11.75 8.20 19.24
C GLU A 741 11.91 6.67 19.37
N ARG A 742 11.04 5.91 18.69
CA ARG A 742 11.04 4.44 18.73
C ARG A 742 11.14 3.89 17.32
N GLU A 743 11.90 2.82 17.14
CA GLU A 743 11.93 2.09 15.86
C GLU A 743 10.50 1.71 15.45
N ARG A 744 10.16 1.91 14.17
CA ARG A 744 8.83 1.55 13.66
C ARG A 744 8.55 0.05 13.84
N TRP A 745 9.59 -0.76 13.70
CA TRP A 745 9.64 -2.18 14.01
C TRP A 745 11.00 -2.51 14.59
N SER A 746 11.04 -3.12 15.77
CA SER A 746 12.31 -3.57 16.33
C SER A 746 12.75 -4.92 15.76
N ALA A 747 14.04 -5.21 15.83
CA ALA A 747 14.60 -6.49 15.38
C ALA A 747 13.92 -7.70 16.03
N SER A 748 13.60 -7.62 17.33
CA SER A 748 12.90 -8.68 18.07
C SER A 748 11.44 -8.81 17.66
N GLU A 749 10.78 -7.70 17.33
CA GLU A 749 9.40 -7.71 16.84
C GLU A 749 9.32 -8.39 15.47
N LEU A 750 10.25 -8.09 14.56
CA LEU A 750 10.31 -8.74 13.24
C LEU A 750 10.59 -10.23 13.34
N ALA A 751 11.47 -10.65 14.25
CA ALA A 751 11.84 -12.05 14.42
C ALA A 751 10.75 -12.89 15.11
N HIS A 752 10.03 -12.33 16.09
CA HIS A 752 9.17 -13.12 16.98
C HIS A 752 7.69 -12.73 16.98
N GLN A 753 7.32 -11.52 16.55
CA GLN A 753 5.93 -11.04 16.63
C GLN A 753 5.19 -11.08 15.28
N VAL A 754 5.90 -11.22 14.15
CA VAL A 754 5.26 -11.34 12.83
C VAL A 754 4.61 -12.73 12.71
N PRO A 755 3.27 -12.84 12.62
CA PRO A 755 2.59 -14.13 12.57
C PRO A 755 2.86 -14.87 11.26
N ALA A 756 2.76 -16.20 11.28
CA ALA A 756 2.90 -17.01 10.07
C ALA A 756 1.88 -16.60 8.99
N GLY A 757 2.33 -16.50 7.74
CA GLY A 757 1.49 -16.03 6.63
C GLY A 757 1.26 -14.51 6.61
N HIS A 758 1.97 -13.75 7.46
CA HIS A 758 2.04 -12.31 7.39
C HIS A 758 3.44 -11.86 6.95
N ALA A 759 3.51 -10.62 6.48
CA ALA A 759 4.76 -9.95 6.19
C ALA A 759 4.65 -8.46 6.52
N VAL A 760 5.77 -7.82 6.84
CA VAL A 760 5.85 -6.36 6.99
C VAL A 760 6.27 -5.78 5.64
N LEU A 761 5.45 -4.88 5.10
CA LEU A 761 5.64 -4.29 3.77
C LEU A 761 5.84 -2.78 3.90
N SER A 762 6.95 -2.29 3.34
CA SER A 762 7.27 -0.87 3.16
C SER A 762 7.38 -0.58 1.68
N LEU A 763 6.74 0.48 1.21
CA LEU A 763 6.72 0.82 -0.22
C LEU A 763 7.12 2.26 -0.44
N THR A 764 7.93 2.48 -1.47
CA THR A 764 8.25 3.82 -1.95
C THR A 764 8.06 3.84 -3.46
N THR A 765 7.29 4.77 -3.99
CA THR A 765 7.09 4.86 -5.44
C THR A 765 8.26 5.57 -6.11
N VAL A 766 8.39 5.43 -7.43
CA VAL A 766 9.34 6.18 -8.25
C VAL A 766 9.21 7.70 -8.03
N LYS A 767 8.00 8.20 -7.74
CA LYS A 767 7.72 9.62 -7.45
C LYS A 767 8.12 10.07 -6.05
N GLY A 768 8.54 9.15 -5.18
CA GLY A 768 8.90 9.45 -3.79
C GLY A 768 7.73 9.43 -2.80
N GLU A 769 6.52 9.06 -3.22
CA GLU A 769 5.43 8.77 -2.28
C GLU A 769 5.79 7.51 -1.49
N HIS A 770 5.65 7.57 -0.16
CA HIS A 770 6.08 6.52 0.76
C HIS A 770 4.91 5.98 1.58
N ALA A 771 4.89 4.66 1.77
CA ALA A 771 4.02 3.97 2.71
C ALA A 771 4.88 3.33 3.80
N PRO A 772 4.56 3.59 5.09
CA PRO A 772 5.36 3.09 6.20
C PRO A 772 5.37 1.56 6.26
N PRO A 773 6.32 0.93 6.97
CA PRO A 773 6.36 -0.51 7.18
C PRO A 773 5.13 -0.99 7.96
N LEU A 774 4.21 -1.65 7.26
CA LEU A 774 2.94 -2.12 7.81
C LEU A 774 2.81 -3.63 7.70
N LEU A 775 2.22 -4.25 8.72
CA LEU A 775 1.89 -5.67 8.70
C LEU A 775 0.79 -5.95 7.68
N VAL A 776 0.98 -6.96 6.84
CA VAL A 776 0.03 -7.43 5.83
C VAL A 776 -0.27 -8.89 6.09
N ASP A 777 -1.56 -9.23 6.17
CA ASP A 777 -2.05 -10.61 6.14
C ASP A 777 -2.12 -11.08 4.68
N LEU A 778 -1.28 -12.05 4.33
CA LEU A 778 -1.15 -12.57 2.95
C LEU A 778 -2.15 -13.71 2.65
N ARG A 779 -2.93 -14.15 3.64
CA ARG A 779 -3.92 -15.23 3.50
C ARG A 779 -5.34 -14.71 3.23
N ALA A 780 -5.54 -13.39 3.23
CA ALA A 780 -6.85 -12.73 3.29
C ALA A 780 -7.34 -12.04 2.00
#